data_AF-A0A7X1KDD5-F1
#
_entry.id   AF-A0A7X1KDD5-F1
#
_cell.length_a   1.000
_cell.length_b   1.000
_cell.length_c   1.000
_cell.angle_alpha   90.00
_cell.angle_beta   90.00
_cell.angle_gamma   90.00
#
_symmetry.space_group_name_H-M   'P 1'
#
loop_
_entity.id
_entity.type
_entity.pdbx_description
1 polymer ?
#
loop_
_entity_poly.entity_id
_entity_poly.type
_entity_poly.pdbx_seq_one_letter_code
_entity_poly.pdbx_strand_id
1 'polypeptide(L)'
;MNAAEPEPLITPTSDYPTWLALYDVGFSLIPLKPRDKTPLTGWRAYQKRRAARSDIEAWFKAAPNANIGIVTGAISGLVVLDLDSADAITEAERLGLPDTIMVRTGKGRHIYFRHPGYKTTNRAGFLPGMDIRGDGGYIVGPGSIHPSGALYAWENPPGQITLAEMPEWLVKALGTEPAAKVAPHKVRQKSRASSAGHKQNKTDFDPSGIEPTTACNVDDGLARILDELLGKPTDKTAREWRYRSKGSLSVRVDSIKPGQWYDHEAGRGGGLVALIAYILSCDHASARDWVAERIGAWPKAAPTQTAVEPSQEELALKARLEAQRILAEAKPAPANHPYLIAKGVQPHGILIDAAARLVIGLRDIDGTIHTLQRIDAQGKKRFLTGGIKADHFAVIGEWTPDTSHLLVCEGWATGASIHEATGDPVVVAFDAGNLIRVARVLRRRHRNIELTIVADNDAKADRADNPGVEAATQAAQDNDARLAVPDCAGDANDLVQAKGLDALRDVISAAVWVGAKEPTYPEPEHDVAGARAQLAEHIAAFMAEASAYQKALQIRLQEGKTSDAPWPIPPILGLPVDVGLGKTSQVRDQVIATLRSGCLGKGRVVFAVPRHDLGEEQVEAFKAAGINALLWKGRSAPDPTPEDPDQRMCRDLAAQADALIAEQAVEQTACAVSRDGKDYKCPHFEVCGYQRQKRRAAYAQVIICAHDSLFHAMPQIIGRPALLVIDEGFWQAGLRGTDSPVQITIDSLDPSEKELRCYDGKGQYDYPETQFLITYRLKLWEVLQSTKSGPLRYADLKATGLTPQNCRDAASLERMRLRNPGLLPGMGPKERARKLSKVIPAEGVCWTPPGRAAAMWRILADALDERRDAWGVEIGRMHTEEGTVRTLDLYWHASLRKGWVAATPVLHIDATMRGELVQPYLPGITVAPPVRAQTPHVRIRQVLNAPVSAKALTPMPQAKEREHTTAANNQRALRTYLTSRAAEVGTDGQTILAIGQMRALEALSTEALTANLETAHFNALSGLDRWGRIAGMVIMGRTLPAPAVIAKLQIALTGRPPKEDNDNQSWWYPLTERVIRRPQGRSRMVMGEHHPDPIAEAIRWSICEAELVQALGRGRGVNRTAESPLQVDLLTDIVLPITADEVIDWADLVPSRTDMMAARGVVLDNAADRAKCFPDLWPNYEAARKDGQRTGTNCYYRIFYNSEMSRSSVAVTYRPEGSGQKMRSAMFNLDLIPDPAAWLAGWLGPLADCEVVTDADLAA
;
A
#
# COMPACT_ATOMS: atom_id res chain seq x y z
N MET A 1 10.11 -57.97 -28.17
CA MET A 1 9.66 -57.23 -29.36
C MET A 1 8.19 -57.55 -29.59
N ASN A 2 7.33 -56.55 -29.52
CA ASN A 2 6.06 -56.42 -30.24
C ASN A 2 5.72 -54.93 -30.18
N ALA A 3 5.13 -54.37 -31.24
CA ALA A 3 4.86 -52.94 -31.28
C ALA A 3 3.75 -52.60 -30.26
N ALA A 4 4.02 -51.62 -29.39
CA ALA A 4 2.95 -50.96 -28.66
C ALA A 4 2.11 -50.16 -29.66
N GLU A 5 0.80 -50.36 -29.66
CA GLU A 5 -0.13 -49.50 -30.39
C GLU A 5 -0.02 -48.07 -29.82
N PRO A 6 -0.04 -47.02 -30.66
CA PRO A 6 0.01 -45.66 -30.15
C PRO A 6 -1.26 -45.37 -29.34
N GLU A 7 -1.08 -44.92 -28.09
CA GLU A 7 -2.20 -44.49 -27.25
C GLU A 7 -3.07 -43.45 -27.97
N PRO A 8 -4.41 -43.50 -27.80
CA PRO A 8 -5.30 -42.59 -28.50
C PRO A 8 -5.01 -41.14 -28.12
N LEU A 9 -4.65 -40.33 -29.11
CA LEU A 9 -4.57 -38.88 -28.98
C LEU A 9 -5.88 -38.37 -28.35
N ILE A 10 -5.76 -37.68 -27.21
CA ILE A 10 -6.89 -37.06 -26.52
C ILE A 10 -7.38 -35.85 -27.35
N THR A 11 -8.18 -36.13 -28.37
CA THR A 11 -9.10 -35.17 -28.97
C THR A 11 -10.30 -35.01 -28.04
N PRO A 12 -10.57 -33.82 -27.47
CA PRO A 12 -11.74 -33.63 -26.62
C PRO A 12 -13.04 -33.76 -27.44
N THR A 13 -13.74 -34.89 -27.27
CA THR A 13 -15.15 -35.02 -27.65
C THR A 13 -16.02 -34.30 -26.61
N SER A 14 -15.99 -32.96 -26.70
CA SER A 14 -16.67 -32.04 -25.80
C SER A 14 -17.02 -30.77 -26.57
N ASP A 15 -18.15 -30.14 -26.26
CA ASP A 15 -18.56 -28.83 -26.81
C ASP A 15 -17.69 -27.64 -26.29
N TYR A 16 -16.49 -27.93 -25.77
CA TYR A 16 -15.54 -26.98 -25.21
C TYR A 16 -14.43 -26.68 -26.24
N PRO A 17 -14.47 -25.54 -26.96
CA PRO A 17 -13.53 -25.28 -28.03
C PRO A 17 -12.12 -24.99 -27.49
N THR A 18 -11.08 -25.47 -28.18
CA THR A 18 -9.67 -25.39 -27.74
C THR A 18 -9.20 -23.95 -27.42
N TRP A 19 -9.75 -22.95 -28.12
CA TRP A 19 -9.42 -21.54 -27.84
C TRP A 19 -9.92 -21.07 -26.46
N LEU A 20 -11.01 -21.65 -25.93
CA LEU A 20 -11.55 -21.29 -24.63
C LEU A 20 -10.62 -21.78 -23.51
N ALA A 21 -10.21 -23.05 -23.56
CA ALA A 21 -9.22 -23.60 -22.62
C ALA A 21 -7.89 -22.82 -22.62
N LEU A 22 -7.43 -22.34 -23.79
CA LEU A 22 -6.25 -21.48 -23.89
C LEU A 22 -6.47 -20.05 -23.34
N TYR A 23 -7.70 -19.53 -23.45
CA TYR A 23 -8.07 -18.22 -22.90
C TYR A 23 -8.16 -18.24 -21.37
N ASP A 24 -8.77 -19.29 -20.82
CA ASP A 24 -8.98 -19.50 -19.38
C ASP A 24 -7.64 -19.74 -18.64
N VAL A 25 -6.67 -20.39 -19.29
CA VAL A 25 -5.25 -20.52 -18.82
C VAL A 25 -4.51 -19.15 -18.83
N GLY A 26 -5.15 -18.08 -19.28
CA GLY A 26 -4.63 -16.71 -19.18
C GLY A 26 -3.92 -16.18 -20.43
N PHE A 27 -3.90 -16.93 -21.54
CA PHE A 27 -3.20 -16.50 -22.74
C PHE A 27 -3.95 -15.44 -23.56
N SER A 28 -3.21 -14.58 -24.25
CA SER A 28 -3.71 -13.58 -25.20
C SER A 28 -3.80 -14.21 -26.60
N LEU A 29 -5.02 -14.35 -27.14
CA LEU A 29 -5.28 -15.09 -28.37
C LEU A 29 -5.58 -14.18 -29.57
N ILE A 30 -5.16 -14.62 -30.75
CA ILE A 30 -5.47 -14.03 -32.05
C ILE A 30 -5.84 -15.12 -33.07
N PRO A 31 -6.72 -14.83 -34.05
CA PRO A 31 -7.06 -15.76 -35.11
C PRO A 31 -5.98 -15.71 -36.21
N LEU A 32 -5.49 -16.87 -36.61
CA LEU A 32 -4.57 -17.06 -37.73
C LEU A 32 -5.31 -17.74 -38.89
N LYS A 33 -4.84 -17.53 -40.13
CA LYS A 33 -5.44 -18.14 -41.31
C LYS A 33 -5.43 -19.68 -41.20
N PRO A 34 -6.48 -20.38 -41.69
CA PRO A 34 -6.49 -21.84 -41.74
C PRO A 34 -5.24 -22.41 -42.40
N ARG A 35 -4.57 -23.36 -41.75
CA ARG A 35 -3.33 -24.01 -42.24
C ARG A 35 -2.16 -23.05 -42.54
N ASP A 36 -2.14 -21.87 -41.93
CA ASP A 36 -1.09 -20.85 -42.10
C ASP A 36 -0.72 -20.22 -40.74
N LYS A 37 0.43 -19.56 -40.68
CA LYS A 37 0.93 -18.82 -39.51
C LYS A 37 0.50 -17.33 -39.53
N THR A 38 -0.03 -16.79 -40.64
CA THR A 38 -0.36 -15.35 -40.71
C THR A 38 -1.69 -14.98 -40.01
N PRO A 39 -1.75 -13.86 -39.23
CA PRO A 39 -2.98 -13.42 -38.56
C PRO A 39 -4.09 -12.94 -39.52
N LEU A 40 -5.34 -13.24 -39.16
CA LEU A 40 -6.56 -12.77 -39.84
C LEU A 40 -6.98 -11.34 -39.44
N THR A 41 -6.34 -10.75 -38.42
CA THR A 41 -6.69 -9.42 -37.87
C THR A 41 -5.46 -8.57 -37.58
N GLY A 42 -5.67 -7.28 -37.26
CA GLY A 42 -4.64 -6.28 -36.94
C GLY A 42 -3.90 -6.56 -35.63
N TRP A 43 -3.13 -7.64 -35.58
CA TRP A 43 -2.72 -8.29 -34.33
C TRP A 43 -1.80 -7.46 -33.43
N ARG A 44 -1.09 -6.46 -33.96
CA ARG A 44 -0.15 -5.60 -33.21
C ARG A 44 -0.81 -4.90 -32.01
N ALA A 45 -2.12 -4.68 -32.03
CA ALA A 45 -2.85 -4.16 -30.87
C ALA A 45 -2.83 -5.13 -29.67
N TYR A 46 -2.90 -6.44 -29.92
CA TYR A 46 -2.98 -7.48 -28.88
C TYR A 46 -1.64 -7.79 -28.20
N GLN A 47 -0.56 -7.13 -28.62
CA GLN A 47 0.70 -7.05 -27.87
C GLN A 47 0.57 -6.18 -26.60
N LYS A 48 -0.49 -5.37 -26.49
CA LYS A 48 -0.69 -4.38 -25.41
C LYS A 48 -2.07 -4.43 -24.75
N ARG A 49 -2.95 -5.33 -25.19
CA ARG A 49 -4.24 -5.66 -24.57
C ARG A 49 -4.56 -7.12 -24.87
N ARG A 50 -5.21 -7.86 -23.98
CA ARG A 50 -5.85 -9.12 -24.37
C ARG A 50 -7.09 -8.81 -25.24
N ALA A 51 -7.46 -9.74 -26.12
CA ALA A 51 -8.76 -9.69 -26.79
C ALA A 51 -9.85 -10.08 -25.78
N ALA A 52 -11.06 -9.53 -25.91
CA ALA A 52 -12.18 -9.95 -25.05
C ALA A 52 -12.66 -11.35 -25.46
N ARG A 53 -13.22 -12.13 -24.52
CA ARG A 53 -13.83 -13.44 -24.82
C ARG A 53 -14.83 -13.34 -25.98
N SER A 54 -15.64 -12.28 -26.02
CA SER A 54 -16.58 -11.98 -27.11
C SER A 54 -15.91 -11.69 -28.45
N ASP A 55 -14.74 -11.04 -28.47
CA ASP A 55 -13.97 -10.81 -29.69
C ASP A 55 -13.50 -12.16 -30.27
N ILE A 56 -12.95 -13.01 -29.39
CA ILE A 56 -12.39 -14.32 -29.72
C ILE A 56 -13.47 -15.28 -30.20
N GLU A 57 -14.60 -15.35 -29.48
CA GLU A 57 -15.77 -16.14 -29.86
C GLU A 57 -16.31 -15.70 -31.22
N ALA A 58 -16.43 -14.39 -31.47
CA ALA A 58 -16.86 -13.87 -32.76
C ALA A 58 -15.90 -14.25 -33.91
N TRP A 59 -14.58 -14.25 -33.67
CA TRP A 59 -13.60 -14.67 -34.67
C TRP A 59 -13.68 -16.15 -35.01
N PHE A 60 -13.72 -17.04 -34.01
CA PHE A 60 -13.82 -18.48 -34.28
C PHE A 60 -15.22 -18.91 -34.73
N LYS A 61 -16.27 -18.13 -34.44
CA LYS A 61 -17.60 -18.31 -35.04
C LYS A 61 -17.66 -17.86 -36.51
N ALA A 62 -16.95 -16.79 -36.87
CA ALA A 62 -16.85 -16.31 -38.25
C ALA A 62 -15.88 -17.15 -39.11
N ALA A 63 -14.86 -17.75 -38.51
CA ALA A 63 -13.89 -18.63 -39.18
C ALA A 63 -13.59 -19.89 -38.32
N PRO A 64 -14.48 -20.91 -38.30
CA PRO A 64 -14.31 -22.11 -37.46
C PRO A 64 -13.03 -22.90 -37.72
N ASN A 65 -12.47 -22.81 -38.93
CA ASN A 65 -11.23 -23.49 -39.32
C ASN A 65 -9.97 -22.63 -39.11
N ALA A 66 -10.07 -21.47 -38.44
CA ALA A 66 -8.92 -20.62 -38.17
C ALA A 66 -7.91 -21.30 -37.23
N ASN A 67 -6.62 -21.10 -37.49
CA ASN A 67 -5.57 -21.50 -36.58
C ASN A 67 -5.57 -20.56 -35.35
N ILE A 68 -5.13 -21.05 -34.20
CA ILE A 68 -5.03 -20.27 -32.96
C ILE A 68 -3.62 -19.70 -32.86
N GLY A 69 -3.48 -18.39 -32.65
CA GLY A 69 -2.22 -17.73 -32.34
C GLY A 69 -2.18 -17.29 -30.88
N ILE A 70 -1.10 -17.60 -30.16
CA ILE A 70 -0.86 -17.14 -28.79
C ILE A 70 0.19 -16.02 -28.84
N VAL A 71 -0.19 -14.81 -28.42
CA VAL A 71 0.73 -13.66 -28.35
C VAL A 71 1.68 -13.86 -27.16
N THR A 72 2.99 -13.83 -27.39
CA THR A 72 4.02 -14.11 -26.37
C THR A 72 4.47 -12.82 -25.66
N GLY A 73 5.18 -13.00 -24.54
CA GLY A 73 5.65 -11.93 -23.66
C GLY A 73 4.79 -11.76 -22.41
N ALA A 74 4.99 -10.63 -21.73
CA ALA A 74 4.29 -10.30 -20.49
C ALA A 74 2.75 -10.31 -20.61
N ILE A 75 2.18 -10.09 -21.81
CA ILE A 75 0.74 -10.07 -22.07
C ILE A 75 0.03 -11.44 -21.92
N SER A 76 0.81 -12.52 -21.90
CA SER A 76 0.34 -13.90 -21.66
C SER A 76 1.14 -14.59 -20.55
N GLY A 77 1.97 -13.86 -19.81
CA GLY A 77 2.88 -14.43 -18.79
C GLY A 77 3.91 -15.44 -19.33
N LEU A 78 4.21 -15.41 -20.64
CA LEU A 78 4.82 -16.52 -21.37
C LEU A 78 6.07 -16.12 -22.19
N VAL A 79 7.13 -16.92 -22.11
CA VAL A 79 8.22 -17.00 -23.11
C VAL A 79 8.23 -18.43 -23.68
N VAL A 80 8.43 -18.58 -24.98
CA VAL A 80 8.50 -19.91 -25.63
C VAL A 80 9.87 -20.09 -26.28
N LEU A 81 10.51 -21.21 -25.97
CA LEU A 81 11.64 -21.76 -26.73
C LEU A 81 11.05 -22.63 -27.84
N ASP A 82 11.27 -22.22 -29.09
CA ASP A 82 10.78 -22.88 -30.29
C ASP A 82 11.95 -23.67 -30.90
N LEU A 83 11.86 -25.00 -30.88
CA LEU A 83 12.91 -25.92 -31.33
C LEU A 83 12.51 -26.48 -32.70
N ASP A 84 13.20 -26.06 -33.76
CA ASP A 84 12.83 -26.33 -35.15
C ASP A 84 13.35 -27.68 -35.70
N SER A 85 14.22 -28.39 -34.95
CA SER A 85 14.81 -29.68 -35.36
C SER A 85 14.98 -30.68 -34.22
N ALA A 86 15.16 -31.96 -34.58
CA ALA A 86 15.47 -33.04 -33.63
C ALA A 86 16.84 -32.84 -32.96
N ASP A 87 17.82 -32.28 -33.67
CA ASP A 87 19.13 -31.96 -33.11
C ASP A 87 19.02 -30.88 -32.02
N ALA A 88 18.18 -29.86 -32.25
CA ALA A 88 17.90 -28.81 -31.27
C ALA A 88 17.12 -29.34 -30.05
N ILE A 89 16.21 -30.32 -30.23
CA ILE A 89 15.59 -31.02 -29.10
C ILE A 89 16.64 -31.77 -28.28
N THR A 90 17.50 -32.56 -28.94
CA THR A 90 18.53 -33.36 -28.29
C THR A 90 19.53 -32.49 -27.52
N GLU A 91 19.96 -31.37 -28.11
CA GLU A 91 20.87 -30.42 -27.46
C GLU A 91 20.21 -29.66 -26.30
N ALA A 92 18.93 -29.26 -26.43
CA ALA A 92 18.21 -28.63 -25.32
C ALA A 92 18.00 -29.59 -24.15
N GLU A 93 17.65 -30.85 -24.42
CA GLU A 93 17.54 -31.91 -23.40
C GLU A 93 18.90 -32.18 -22.74
N ARG A 94 20.00 -32.20 -23.50
CA ARG A 94 21.38 -32.34 -22.99
C ARG A 94 21.82 -31.16 -22.11
N LEU A 95 21.36 -29.94 -22.39
CA LEU A 95 21.63 -28.73 -21.59
C LEU A 95 20.77 -28.66 -20.32
N GLY A 96 19.74 -29.50 -20.21
CA GLY A 96 18.84 -29.58 -19.06
C GLY A 96 17.60 -28.71 -19.23
N LEU A 97 16.46 -29.35 -19.50
CA LEU A 97 15.15 -28.73 -19.50
C LEU A 97 14.39 -29.10 -18.22
N PRO A 98 13.73 -28.16 -17.54
CA PRO A 98 12.79 -28.49 -16.47
C PRO A 98 11.48 -29.03 -17.06
N ASP A 99 10.80 -29.90 -16.33
CA ASP A 99 9.43 -30.30 -16.67
C ASP A 99 8.53 -29.05 -16.71
N THR A 100 7.93 -28.80 -17.87
CA THR A 100 7.04 -27.66 -18.11
C THR A 100 6.02 -27.98 -19.21
N ILE A 101 5.13 -27.04 -19.51
CA ILE A 101 4.16 -27.15 -20.61
C ILE A 101 4.89 -27.25 -21.96
N MET A 102 4.49 -28.20 -22.80
CA MET A 102 5.12 -28.49 -24.10
C MET A 102 4.06 -28.77 -25.17
N VAL A 103 4.29 -28.26 -26.39
CA VAL A 103 3.47 -28.55 -27.58
C VAL A 103 4.36 -29.09 -28.68
N ARG A 104 4.00 -30.27 -29.20
CA ARG A 104 4.65 -30.89 -30.34
C ARG A 104 4.25 -30.16 -31.63
N THR A 105 5.24 -29.86 -32.47
CA THR A 105 5.05 -29.21 -33.78
C THR A 105 5.31 -30.21 -34.91
N GLY A 106 5.14 -29.80 -36.17
CA GLY A 106 5.33 -30.68 -37.33
C GLY A 106 6.77 -31.17 -37.59
N LYS A 107 7.78 -30.62 -36.91
CA LYS A 107 9.21 -31.03 -37.00
C LYS A 107 9.98 -30.91 -35.69
N GLY A 108 9.33 -30.48 -34.61
CA GLY A 108 9.99 -29.89 -33.46
C GLY A 108 9.07 -29.73 -32.25
N ARG A 109 9.44 -28.85 -31.31
CA ARG A 109 8.72 -28.68 -30.03
C ARG A 109 8.73 -27.21 -29.57
N HIS A 110 7.56 -26.68 -29.22
CA HIS A 110 7.44 -25.45 -28.43
C HIS A 110 7.55 -25.82 -26.94
N ILE A 111 8.50 -25.24 -26.21
CA ILE A 111 8.65 -25.38 -24.76
C ILE A 111 8.30 -24.06 -24.08
N TYR A 112 7.33 -24.10 -23.17
CA TYR A 112 6.70 -22.91 -22.59
C TYR A 112 7.29 -22.63 -21.22
N PHE A 113 7.80 -21.40 -21.01
CA PHE A 113 8.37 -20.93 -19.75
C PHE A 113 7.61 -19.69 -19.24
N ARG A 114 7.61 -19.49 -17.93
CA ARG A 114 7.08 -18.26 -17.32
C ARG A 114 7.89 -17.06 -17.76
N HIS A 115 7.21 -15.96 -18.06
CA HIS A 115 7.86 -14.70 -18.40
C HIS A 115 8.54 -14.08 -17.16
N PRO A 116 9.83 -13.73 -17.20
CA PRO A 116 10.64 -13.44 -16.01
C PRO A 116 10.41 -12.03 -15.43
N GLY A 117 9.29 -11.38 -15.75
CA GLY A 117 8.94 -10.02 -15.32
C GLY A 117 9.73 -8.87 -15.97
N TYR A 118 10.86 -9.15 -16.64
CA TYR A 118 11.63 -8.17 -17.42
C TYR A 118 11.47 -8.39 -18.93
N LYS A 119 11.78 -7.36 -19.73
CA LYS A 119 11.57 -7.38 -21.18
C LYS A 119 12.42 -8.45 -21.87
N THR A 120 11.79 -9.49 -22.41
CA THR A 120 12.44 -10.61 -23.11
C THR A 120 12.12 -10.52 -24.59
N THR A 121 13.05 -10.02 -25.41
CA THR A 121 12.83 -9.83 -26.85
C THR A 121 12.87 -11.15 -27.62
N ASN A 122 12.05 -11.27 -28.68
CA ASN A 122 12.21 -12.35 -29.66
C ASN A 122 13.65 -12.42 -30.20
N ARG A 123 14.20 -13.62 -30.39
CA ARG A 123 15.46 -13.86 -31.08
C ARG A 123 15.34 -15.10 -31.95
N ALA A 124 15.62 -14.96 -33.24
CA ALA A 124 15.70 -16.10 -34.15
C ALA A 124 17.13 -16.65 -34.18
N GLY A 125 17.29 -17.97 -34.20
CA GLY A 125 18.57 -18.67 -34.33
C GLY A 125 19.63 -18.27 -33.30
N PHE A 126 19.25 -18.04 -32.04
CA PHE A 126 20.21 -17.66 -30.99
C PHE A 126 21.14 -18.81 -30.60
N LEU A 127 20.71 -20.04 -30.86
CA LEU A 127 21.52 -21.26 -31.00
C LEU A 127 21.02 -22.01 -32.26
N PRO A 128 21.81 -22.94 -32.85
CA PRO A 128 21.40 -23.67 -34.05
C PRO A 128 20.07 -24.41 -33.86
N GLY A 129 19.06 -24.07 -34.67
CA GLY A 129 17.71 -24.66 -34.58
C GLY A 129 16.88 -24.23 -33.37
N MET A 130 17.31 -23.19 -32.63
CA MET A 130 16.60 -22.67 -31.46
C MET A 130 16.18 -21.21 -31.64
N ASP A 131 14.89 -20.97 -31.47
CA ASP A 131 14.24 -19.65 -31.53
C ASP A 131 13.64 -19.30 -30.15
N ILE A 132 13.64 -18.01 -29.79
CA ILE A 132 12.98 -17.51 -28.58
C ILE A 132 11.87 -16.53 -28.96
N ARG A 133 10.68 -16.79 -28.43
CA ARG A 133 9.44 -16.04 -28.66
C ARG A 133 8.96 -15.41 -27.34
N GLY A 134 9.13 -14.10 -27.23
CA GLY A 134 8.85 -13.30 -26.03
C GLY A 134 8.02 -12.06 -26.37
N ASP A 135 8.35 -10.91 -25.77
CA ASP A 135 7.60 -9.67 -25.90
C ASP A 135 7.43 -9.20 -27.35
N GLY A 136 6.17 -8.99 -27.72
CA GLY A 136 5.79 -8.54 -29.06
C GLY A 136 5.89 -9.64 -30.14
N GLY A 137 6.09 -10.90 -29.75
CA GLY A 137 5.97 -12.07 -30.61
C GLY A 137 4.58 -12.71 -30.57
N TYR A 138 4.41 -13.79 -31.33
CA TYR A 138 3.37 -14.78 -31.16
C TYR A 138 3.87 -16.14 -31.66
N ILE A 139 3.22 -17.21 -31.23
CA ILE A 139 3.39 -18.58 -31.73
C ILE A 139 2.05 -19.13 -32.24
N VAL A 140 2.10 -20.26 -32.96
CA VAL A 140 0.91 -21.07 -33.24
C VAL A 140 0.57 -21.91 -32.01
N GLY A 141 -0.67 -21.83 -31.52
CA GLY A 141 -1.16 -22.58 -30.37
C GLY A 141 -1.66 -23.99 -30.74
N PRO A 142 -1.79 -24.89 -29.75
CA PRO A 142 -2.28 -26.25 -29.96
C PRO A 142 -3.74 -26.27 -30.42
N GLY A 143 -4.12 -27.34 -31.13
CA GLY A 143 -5.37 -27.44 -31.91
C GLY A 143 -5.26 -26.86 -33.34
N SER A 144 -4.20 -26.11 -33.64
CA SER A 144 -3.94 -25.55 -34.98
C SER A 144 -3.28 -26.56 -35.92
N ILE A 145 -3.45 -26.38 -37.23
CA ILE A 145 -2.83 -27.22 -38.27
C ILE A 145 -1.71 -26.43 -38.97
N HIS A 146 -0.52 -27.00 -39.06
CA HIS A 146 0.63 -26.44 -39.79
C HIS A 146 0.39 -26.49 -41.32
N PRO A 147 1.00 -25.59 -42.14
CA PRO A 147 0.96 -25.71 -43.60
C PRO A 147 1.29 -27.09 -44.18
N SER A 148 2.10 -27.89 -43.49
CA SER A 148 2.45 -29.27 -43.87
C SER A 148 1.43 -30.33 -43.42
N GLY A 149 0.26 -29.95 -42.91
CA GLY A 149 -0.79 -30.85 -42.43
C GLY A 149 -0.62 -31.38 -41.00
N ALA A 150 0.53 -31.16 -40.36
CA ALA A 150 0.77 -31.61 -38.99
C ALA A 150 -0.05 -30.81 -37.96
N LEU A 151 -0.62 -31.50 -36.97
CA LEU A 151 -1.35 -30.89 -35.85
C LEU A 151 -0.37 -30.37 -34.79
N TYR A 152 -0.58 -29.15 -34.29
CA TYR A 152 0.03 -28.68 -33.05
C TYR A 152 -0.71 -29.32 -31.88
N ALA A 153 -0.08 -30.25 -31.16
CA ALA A 153 -0.70 -31.04 -30.11
C ALA A 153 0.00 -30.86 -28.77
N TRP A 154 -0.75 -30.91 -27.65
CA TRP A 154 -0.13 -30.94 -26.33
C TRP A 154 0.73 -32.19 -26.18
N GLU A 155 1.92 -32.00 -25.59
CA GLU A 155 2.80 -33.09 -25.16
C GLU A 155 2.79 -33.13 -23.62
N ASN A 156 2.96 -31.96 -22.98
CA ASN A 156 2.64 -31.75 -21.56
C ASN A 156 1.54 -30.67 -21.45
N PRO A 157 0.28 -31.01 -21.14
CA PRO A 157 -0.83 -30.06 -21.15
C PRO A 157 -0.93 -29.20 -19.87
N PRO A 158 -1.45 -27.96 -19.97
CA PRO A 158 -1.77 -27.15 -18.80
C PRO A 158 -2.77 -27.87 -17.88
N GLY A 159 -2.59 -27.72 -16.57
CA GLY A 159 -3.43 -28.36 -15.54
C GLY A 159 -2.86 -29.68 -15.01
N GLN A 160 -2.12 -30.44 -15.82
CA GLN A 160 -1.28 -31.54 -15.33
C GLN A 160 0.12 -31.06 -14.90
N ILE A 161 0.57 -29.96 -15.52
CA ILE A 161 1.81 -29.26 -15.19
C ILE A 161 1.63 -27.75 -15.27
N THR A 162 2.50 -26.99 -14.60
CA THR A 162 2.56 -25.53 -14.59
C THR A 162 3.73 -25.01 -15.43
N LEU A 163 3.70 -23.72 -15.80
CA LEU A 163 4.85 -23.07 -16.43
C LEU A 163 6.02 -22.99 -15.45
N ALA A 164 7.13 -23.66 -15.78
CA ALA A 164 8.42 -23.51 -15.09
C ALA A 164 9.09 -22.16 -15.40
N GLU A 165 10.04 -21.75 -14.56
CA GLU A 165 10.95 -20.65 -14.88
C GLU A 165 11.94 -21.09 -15.99
N MET A 166 12.54 -20.12 -16.70
CA MET A 166 13.59 -20.45 -17.69
C MET A 166 14.85 -21.00 -17.01
N PRO A 167 15.48 -22.08 -17.53
CA PRO A 167 16.70 -22.63 -16.96
C PRO A 167 17.89 -21.68 -17.09
N GLU A 168 18.86 -21.76 -16.17
CA GLU A 168 19.99 -20.83 -16.09
C GLU A 168 20.82 -20.74 -17.38
N TRP A 169 21.01 -21.86 -18.08
CA TRP A 169 21.73 -21.88 -19.35
C TRP A 169 21.04 -21.02 -20.42
N LEU A 170 19.71 -20.98 -20.44
CA LEU A 170 18.92 -20.21 -21.40
C LEU A 170 18.93 -18.72 -21.04
N VAL A 171 18.82 -18.39 -19.74
CA VAL A 171 18.97 -17.03 -19.22
C VAL A 171 20.36 -16.46 -19.57
N LYS A 172 21.41 -17.28 -19.41
CA LYS A 172 22.79 -16.95 -19.75
C LYS A 172 23.02 -16.84 -21.27
N ALA A 173 22.50 -17.76 -22.07
CA ALA A 173 22.58 -17.73 -23.54
C ALA A 173 21.85 -16.51 -24.14
N LEU A 174 20.78 -16.04 -23.48
CA LEU A 174 20.12 -14.78 -23.82
C LEU A 174 20.93 -13.54 -23.42
N GLY A 175 22.09 -13.66 -22.75
CA GLY A 175 22.91 -12.52 -22.33
C GLY A 175 22.19 -11.60 -21.36
N THR A 176 21.15 -12.11 -20.68
CA THR A 176 20.41 -11.40 -19.64
C THR A 176 20.90 -11.89 -18.29
N GLU A 177 21.78 -11.12 -17.64
CA GLU A 177 21.96 -11.29 -16.20
C GLU A 177 20.61 -11.12 -15.49
N PRO A 178 20.29 -11.92 -14.46
CA PRO A 178 19.01 -11.86 -13.76
C PRO A 178 18.93 -10.58 -12.91
N ALA A 179 18.56 -9.47 -13.55
CA ALA A 179 18.48 -8.16 -12.93
C ALA A 179 17.50 -8.18 -11.75
N ALA A 180 18.00 -7.88 -10.55
CA ALA A 180 17.22 -7.90 -9.31
C ALA A 180 15.93 -7.08 -9.42
N LYS A 181 14.85 -7.62 -8.84
CA LYS A 181 13.43 -7.24 -9.02
C LYS A 181 13.16 -5.72 -8.93
N VAL A 182 12.74 -5.08 -10.04
CA VAL A 182 12.32 -3.66 -10.06
C VAL A 182 10.94 -3.45 -10.69
N ALA A 183 9.98 -3.15 -9.79
CA ALA A 183 8.84 -2.23 -9.90
C ALA A 183 7.72 -2.44 -10.98
N PRO A 184 6.47 -2.08 -10.66
CA PRO A 184 5.32 -2.30 -11.55
C PRO A 184 5.23 -1.29 -12.72
N HIS A 185 4.58 -1.71 -13.80
CA HIS A 185 4.24 -0.84 -14.93
C HIS A 185 3.22 0.24 -14.52
N LYS A 186 3.53 1.52 -14.82
CA LYS A 186 2.56 2.61 -14.66
C LYS A 186 1.33 2.39 -15.56
N VAL A 187 0.16 2.18 -14.96
CA VAL A 187 -1.12 2.20 -15.66
C VAL A 187 -1.39 3.63 -16.12
N ARG A 188 -1.17 3.89 -17.41
CA ARG A 188 -1.59 5.13 -18.07
C ARG A 188 -3.09 5.06 -18.33
N GLN A 189 -3.90 5.45 -17.33
CA GLN A 189 -5.33 5.63 -17.53
C GLN A 189 -5.57 6.57 -18.72
N LYS A 190 -6.56 6.22 -19.54
CA LYS A 190 -7.13 7.10 -20.56
C LYS A 190 -8.43 7.66 -20.00
N SER A 191 -8.60 8.98 -20.02
CA SER A 191 -9.94 9.55 -20.13
C SER A 191 -10.57 9.12 -21.46
N ARG A 192 -11.91 9.05 -21.50
CA ARG A 192 -12.66 8.53 -22.65
C ARG A 192 -12.68 9.54 -23.80
N ALA A 193 -12.93 9.04 -25.01
CA ALA A 193 -13.36 9.87 -26.13
C ALA A 193 -14.89 9.96 -26.14
N SER A 194 -15.42 11.13 -26.51
CA SER A 194 -16.71 11.30 -27.17
C SER A 194 -16.47 11.72 -28.63
N SER A 195 -17.51 11.73 -29.48
CA SER A 195 -17.35 11.71 -30.93
C SER A 195 -18.33 12.61 -31.69
N ALA A 196 -17.93 12.91 -32.93
CA ALA A 196 -18.68 13.60 -33.99
C ALA A 196 -18.83 15.13 -33.88
N GLY A 197 -18.47 15.81 -34.97
CA GLY A 197 -18.55 17.26 -35.20
C GLY A 197 -17.94 17.55 -36.57
N HIS A 198 -18.72 18.08 -37.52
CA HIS A 198 -18.45 17.90 -38.95
C HIS A 198 -18.12 19.23 -39.68
N LYS A 199 -17.39 19.10 -40.80
CA LYS A 199 -17.15 20.10 -41.89
C LYS A 199 -16.16 21.25 -41.67
N GLN A 200 -15.39 21.48 -42.73
CA GLN A 200 -14.59 22.68 -43.00
C GLN A 200 -15.42 23.76 -43.69
N ASN A 201 -15.03 25.02 -43.50
CA ASN A 201 -15.17 26.16 -44.42
C ASN A 201 -14.42 27.35 -43.76
N LYS A 202 -13.77 28.29 -44.46
CA LYS A 202 -13.31 28.40 -45.86
C LYS A 202 -12.48 29.71 -45.94
N THR A 203 -11.44 29.79 -46.78
CA THR A 203 -10.85 31.06 -47.36
C THR A 203 -10.35 32.15 -46.37
N ASP A 204 -9.37 33.01 -46.66
CA ASP A 204 -8.37 33.07 -47.76
C ASP A 204 -7.09 33.82 -47.28
N PHE A 205 -6.18 34.14 -48.19
CA PHE A 205 -4.77 34.52 -47.96
C PHE A 205 -4.41 35.88 -48.59
N ASP A 206 -3.30 36.50 -48.12
CA ASP A 206 -2.55 37.60 -48.79
C ASP A 206 -3.26 38.98 -48.96
N PRO A 207 -2.63 40.05 -49.54
CA PRO A 207 -1.26 40.14 -50.08
C PRO A 207 -0.37 41.34 -49.70
N SER A 208 0.90 41.24 -50.14
CA SER A 208 1.88 42.29 -50.56
C SER A 208 2.86 42.86 -49.51
N GLY A 209 4.16 43.07 -49.82
CA GLY A 209 4.98 42.80 -51.03
C GLY A 209 6.47 42.62 -50.67
N ILE A 210 7.38 41.96 -51.43
CA ILE A 210 7.71 42.05 -52.88
C ILE A 210 8.38 43.41 -53.19
N GLU A 211 9.60 43.54 -53.74
CA GLU A 211 10.68 42.63 -54.24
C GLU A 211 11.97 43.48 -54.47
N PRO A 212 13.08 43.02 -55.12
CA PRO A 212 13.65 41.68 -55.36
C PRO A 212 15.05 41.58 -54.64
N THR A 213 16.14 40.90 -55.03
CA THR A 213 16.63 39.94 -56.06
C THR A 213 17.72 39.06 -55.36
N THR A 214 18.42 38.04 -55.89
CA THR A 214 18.65 37.45 -57.24
C THR A 214 18.77 35.91 -57.11
N ALA A 215 18.72 35.17 -58.22
CA ALA A 215 19.08 33.74 -58.28
C ALA A 215 20.61 33.53 -58.40
N CYS A 216 21.20 32.33 -58.27
CA CYS A 216 20.69 30.95 -58.18
C CYS A 216 21.72 30.11 -57.34
N ASN A 217 21.59 28.82 -57.00
CA ASN A 217 20.67 27.74 -57.37
C ASN A 217 20.56 26.70 -56.23
N VAL A 218 19.43 26.00 -56.11
CA VAL A 218 19.20 24.85 -55.20
C VAL A 218 18.41 23.71 -55.87
N ASP A 219 17.69 23.99 -56.95
CA ASP A 219 16.58 23.14 -57.42
C ASP A 219 17.06 21.83 -58.08
N ASP A 220 18.16 21.88 -58.83
CA ASP A 220 18.77 20.70 -59.47
C ASP A 220 19.24 19.65 -58.45
N GLY A 221 19.75 20.10 -57.30
CA GLY A 221 20.26 19.22 -56.25
C GLY A 221 19.15 18.45 -55.53
N LEU A 222 18.05 19.14 -55.21
CA LEU A 222 16.87 18.51 -54.60
C LEU A 222 16.20 17.53 -55.56
N ALA A 223 16.04 17.91 -56.84
CA ALA A 223 15.48 17.04 -57.86
C ALA A 223 16.21 15.70 -57.96
N ARG A 224 17.56 15.74 -57.96
CA ARG A 224 18.40 14.53 -58.01
C ARG A 224 18.30 13.68 -56.75
N ILE A 225 18.34 14.30 -55.57
CA ILE A 225 18.20 13.59 -54.28
C ILE A 225 16.85 12.85 -54.21
N LEU A 226 15.77 13.48 -54.65
CA LEU A 226 14.43 12.87 -54.56
C LEU A 226 14.22 11.75 -55.58
N ASP A 227 14.80 11.82 -56.78
CA ASP A 227 14.74 10.71 -57.76
C ASP A 227 15.63 9.53 -57.32
N GLU A 228 16.77 9.76 -56.64
CA GLU A 228 17.57 8.69 -56.02
C GLU A 228 16.87 8.05 -54.81
N LEU A 229 16.22 8.86 -53.95
CA LEU A 229 15.62 8.42 -52.68
C LEU A 229 14.23 7.76 -52.85
N LEU A 230 13.43 8.25 -53.80
CA LEU A 230 12.01 7.89 -53.96
C LEU A 230 11.65 7.41 -55.38
N GLY A 231 12.57 7.50 -56.34
CA GLY A 231 12.29 7.23 -57.75
C GLY A 231 11.36 8.27 -58.38
N LYS A 232 10.78 7.91 -59.53
CA LYS A 232 9.89 8.81 -60.27
C LYS A 232 8.59 9.08 -59.48
N PRO A 233 8.18 10.35 -59.32
CA PRO A 233 6.92 10.69 -58.67
C PRO A 233 5.72 10.16 -59.47
N THR A 234 4.66 9.82 -58.75
CA THR A 234 3.35 9.44 -59.27
C THR A 234 2.58 10.65 -59.80
N ASP A 235 2.83 11.83 -59.25
CA ASP A 235 2.26 13.10 -59.72
C ASP A 235 3.25 14.24 -59.52
N LYS A 236 3.37 15.19 -60.46
CA LYS A 236 4.46 16.18 -60.47
C LYS A 236 3.98 17.58 -60.85
N THR A 237 4.05 18.50 -59.89
CA THR A 237 3.81 19.94 -60.11
C THR A 237 5.09 20.77 -59.91
N ALA A 238 5.04 22.05 -60.25
CA ALA A 238 6.16 22.98 -60.04
C ALA A 238 6.42 23.36 -58.55
N ARG A 239 5.57 22.94 -57.61
CA ARG A 239 5.71 23.25 -56.17
C ARG A 239 5.75 22.00 -55.28
N GLU A 240 5.06 20.92 -55.69
CA GLU A 240 4.94 19.67 -54.93
C GLU A 240 5.03 18.46 -55.87
N TRP A 241 5.85 17.47 -55.52
CA TRP A 241 5.91 16.16 -56.16
C TRP A 241 5.31 15.11 -55.21
N ARG A 242 4.57 14.14 -55.75
CA ARG A 242 3.83 13.13 -54.98
C ARG A 242 4.26 11.72 -55.35
N TYR A 243 4.31 10.85 -54.36
CA TYR A 243 4.88 9.51 -54.43
C TYR A 243 3.96 8.49 -53.77
N ARG A 244 4.20 7.21 -54.07
CA ARG A 244 3.36 6.04 -53.72
C ARG A 244 1.99 6.05 -54.40
N SER A 245 1.31 4.91 -54.33
CA SER A 245 -0.05 4.74 -54.85
C SER A 245 -1.00 5.79 -54.28
N LYS A 246 -1.70 6.51 -55.16
CA LYS A 246 -2.57 7.66 -54.83
C LYS A 246 -1.85 8.92 -54.28
N GLY A 247 -0.52 9.00 -54.38
CA GLY A 247 0.24 10.20 -54.05
C GLY A 247 0.23 10.57 -52.56
N SER A 248 0.22 9.56 -51.68
CA SER A 248 0.09 9.72 -50.23
C SER A 248 1.33 10.30 -49.53
N LEU A 249 2.50 10.22 -50.15
CA LEU A 249 3.70 10.95 -49.72
C LEU A 249 3.90 12.17 -50.63
N SER A 250 3.77 13.39 -50.09
CA SER A 250 4.07 14.62 -50.82
C SER A 250 5.37 15.26 -50.34
N VAL A 251 6.09 15.90 -51.27
CA VAL A 251 7.34 16.62 -51.01
C VAL A 251 7.31 17.95 -51.76
N ARG A 252 7.50 19.06 -51.06
CA ARG A 252 7.64 20.38 -51.65
C ARG A 252 9.01 20.54 -52.30
N VAL A 253 9.01 21.10 -53.49
CA VAL A 253 10.20 21.40 -54.31
C VAL A 253 10.31 22.88 -54.66
N ASP A 254 9.41 23.72 -54.14
CA ASP A 254 9.53 25.17 -54.27
C ASP A 254 10.67 25.74 -53.43
N SER A 255 11.19 26.89 -53.87
CA SER A 255 12.28 27.64 -53.24
C SER A 255 11.95 28.23 -51.85
N ILE A 256 10.71 28.09 -51.36
CA ILE A 256 10.29 28.65 -50.07
C ILE A 256 10.55 27.63 -48.94
N LYS A 257 10.20 26.35 -49.14
CA LYS A 257 10.49 25.25 -48.19
C LYS A 257 10.92 23.96 -48.92
N PRO A 258 12.07 23.97 -49.63
CA PRO A 258 12.54 22.84 -50.42
C PRO A 258 12.79 21.60 -49.55
N GLY A 259 12.24 20.46 -49.99
CA GLY A 259 12.34 19.18 -49.29
C GLY A 259 11.46 19.06 -48.03
N GLN A 260 10.54 20.00 -47.76
CA GLN A 260 9.53 19.78 -46.73
C GLN A 260 8.50 18.75 -47.22
N TRP A 261 8.22 17.72 -46.43
CA TRP A 261 7.38 16.58 -46.84
C TRP A 261 6.26 16.28 -45.85
N TYR A 262 5.23 15.57 -46.33
CA TYR A 262 4.18 14.98 -45.50
C TYR A 262 3.72 13.63 -46.06
N ASP A 263 3.59 12.64 -45.18
CA ASP A 263 3.03 11.31 -45.44
C ASP A 263 1.62 11.26 -44.84
N HIS A 264 0.63 11.33 -45.72
CA HIS A 264 -0.80 11.35 -45.38
C HIS A 264 -1.34 10.01 -44.88
N GLU A 265 -0.63 8.89 -45.12
CA GLU A 265 -0.97 7.58 -44.54
C GLU A 265 -0.42 7.45 -43.11
N ALA A 266 0.81 7.93 -42.87
CA ALA A 266 1.48 7.81 -41.58
C ALA A 266 1.20 8.96 -40.60
N GLY A 267 0.67 10.09 -41.07
CA GLY A 267 0.46 11.30 -40.27
C GLY A 267 1.77 11.95 -39.81
N ARG A 268 2.78 11.97 -40.67
CA ARG A 268 4.14 12.45 -40.37
C ARG A 268 4.64 13.42 -41.43
N GLY A 269 5.50 14.34 -41.04
CA GLY A 269 6.19 15.23 -41.97
C GLY A 269 7.41 15.89 -41.32
N GLY A 270 8.20 16.60 -42.12
CA GLY A 270 9.42 17.25 -41.67
C GLY A 270 10.19 17.92 -42.82
N GLY A 271 11.44 18.29 -42.60
CA GLY A 271 12.37 18.74 -43.65
C GLY A 271 13.11 17.58 -44.32
N LEU A 272 13.96 17.88 -45.31
CA LEU A 272 14.64 16.90 -46.18
C LEU A 272 15.43 15.83 -45.40
N VAL A 273 16.20 16.22 -44.39
CA VAL A 273 16.95 15.28 -43.53
C VAL A 273 16.00 14.32 -42.79
N ALA A 274 14.83 14.80 -42.37
CA ALA A 274 13.82 13.96 -41.74
C ALA A 274 13.11 13.04 -42.75
N LEU A 275 13.03 13.42 -44.04
CA LEU A 275 12.54 12.53 -45.11
C LEU A 275 13.52 11.37 -45.28
N ILE A 276 14.80 11.66 -45.34
CA ILE A 276 15.86 10.66 -45.56
C ILE A 276 15.97 9.72 -44.36
N ALA A 277 15.94 10.25 -43.12
CA ALA A 277 15.84 9.44 -41.90
C ALA A 277 14.58 8.55 -41.89
N TYR A 278 13.45 9.06 -42.38
CA TYR A 278 12.18 8.32 -42.42
C TYR A 278 12.15 7.22 -43.50
N ILE A 279 12.69 7.49 -44.69
CA ILE A 279 12.69 6.56 -45.83
C ILE A 279 13.78 5.50 -45.69
N LEU A 280 15.00 5.89 -45.29
CA LEU A 280 16.11 4.96 -45.05
C LEU A 280 16.06 4.31 -43.66
N SER A 281 15.13 4.72 -42.79
CA SER A 281 14.99 4.24 -41.40
C SER A 281 16.26 4.37 -40.53
N CYS A 282 17.08 5.38 -40.81
CA CYS A 282 18.31 5.69 -40.08
C CYS A 282 18.15 6.89 -39.13
N ASP A 283 19.17 7.20 -38.33
CA ASP A 283 19.12 8.34 -37.42
C ASP A 283 19.39 9.70 -38.11
N HIS A 284 19.17 10.77 -37.36
CA HIS A 284 19.27 12.15 -37.84
C HIS A 284 20.70 12.67 -38.07
N ALA A 285 21.75 11.89 -37.72
CA ALA A 285 23.14 12.17 -38.08
C ALA A 285 23.49 11.44 -39.37
N SER A 286 23.24 10.13 -39.42
CA SER A 286 23.35 9.28 -40.61
C SER A 286 22.64 9.87 -41.83
N ALA A 287 21.43 10.41 -41.63
CA ALA A 287 20.66 11.07 -42.68
C ALA A 287 21.22 12.44 -43.13
N ARG A 288 22.09 13.09 -42.34
CA ARG A 288 22.84 14.28 -42.77
C ARG A 288 24.08 13.90 -43.54
N ASP A 289 24.80 12.88 -43.09
CA ASP A 289 26.03 12.42 -43.73
C ASP A 289 25.73 11.84 -45.13
N TRP A 290 24.64 11.08 -45.27
CA TRP A 290 24.12 10.60 -46.56
C TRP A 290 23.79 11.73 -47.55
N VAL A 291 23.32 12.89 -47.06
CA VAL A 291 23.11 14.11 -47.86
C VAL A 291 24.43 14.79 -48.20
N ALA A 292 25.33 14.95 -47.22
CA ALA A 292 26.61 15.62 -47.42
C ALA A 292 27.46 14.92 -48.49
N GLU A 293 27.47 13.58 -48.50
CA GLU A 293 28.07 12.74 -49.54
C GLU A 293 27.53 13.03 -50.95
N ARG A 294 26.25 13.42 -51.08
CA ARG A 294 25.52 13.58 -52.35
C ARG A 294 25.46 15.00 -52.91
N ILE A 295 25.70 16.02 -52.10
CA ILE A 295 25.77 17.43 -52.55
C ILE A 295 27.10 18.11 -52.20
N GLY A 296 28.09 17.38 -51.73
CA GLY A 296 29.48 17.83 -51.55
C GLY A 296 29.72 18.73 -50.32
N ALA A 297 28.79 19.64 -50.03
CA ALA A 297 28.75 20.39 -48.77
C ALA A 297 27.33 20.88 -48.46
N TRP A 298 26.88 20.69 -47.22
CA TRP A 298 25.80 21.52 -46.67
C TRP A 298 26.41 22.85 -46.20
N PRO A 299 25.85 24.02 -46.55
CA PRO A 299 26.40 25.29 -46.12
C PRO A 299 26.36 25.40 -44.60
N LYS A 300 27.54 25.54 -43.96
CA LYS A 300 27.60 25.98 -42.56
C LYS A 300 26.94 27.34 -42.48
N ALA A 301 25.93 27.47 -41.62
CA ALA A 301 25.35 28.77 -41.32
C ALA A 301 26.46 29.69 -40.77
N ALA A 302 26.81 30.72 -41.54
CA ALA A 302 27.56 31.85 -41.00
C ALA A 302 26.73 32.48 -39.87
N PRO A 303 27.36 33.09 -38.84
CA PRO A 303 26.64 33.73 -37.76
C PRO A 303 25.99 35.03 -38.24
N THR A 304 24.84 34.92 -38.89
CA THR A 304 23.94 36.05 -39.14
C THR A 304 23.61 36.69 -37.79
N GLN A 305 23.90 37.98 -37.64
CA GLN A 305 23.51 38.75 -36.47
C GLN A 305 22.00 39.01 -36.50
N THR A 306 21.20 37.99 -36.20
CA THR A 306 19.81 38.18 -35.81
C THR A 306 19.78 38.96 -34.51
N ALA A 307 19.09 40.10 -34.50
CA ALA A 307 18.68 40.72 -33.25
C ALA A 307 17.96 39.66 -32.39
N VAL A 308 18.35 39.54 -31.12
CA VAL A 308 17.80 38.53 -30.23
C VAL A 308 16.31 38.81 -30.03
N GLU A 309 15.44 37.89 -30.45
CA GLU A 309 14.04 37.92 -30.02
C GLU A 309 14.05 37.80 -28.48
N PRO A 310 13.49 38.77 -27.75
CA PRO A 310 13.58 38.80 -26.29
C PRO A 310 12.96 37.54 -25.70
N SER A 311 13.61 36.96 -24.69
CA SER A 311 13.12 35.73 -24.07
C SER A 311 11.71 35.92 -23.49
N GLN A 312 10.98 34.83 -23.28
CA GLN A 312 9.66 34.91 -22.61
C GLN A 312 9.76 35.53 -21.21
N GLU A 313 10.92 35.38 -20.54
CA GLU A 313 11.22 36.00 -19.24
C GLU A 313 11.45 37.51 -19.37
N GLU A 314 12.18 37.97 -20.40
CA GLU A 314 12.36 39.41 -20.68
C GLU A 314 11.05 40.09 -21.09
N LEU A 315 10.20 39.42 -21.87
CA LEU A 315 8.88 39.91 -22.25
C LEU A 315 7.95 39.99 -21.03
N ALA A 316 7.97 38.99 -20.15
CA ALA A 316 7.21 38.99 -18.90
C ALA A 316 7.70 40.09 -17.94
N LEU A 317 9.02 40.29 -17.80
CA LEU A 317 9.59 41.36 -16.98
C LEU A 317 9.21 42.75 -17.49
N LYS A 318 9.28 42.98 -18.81
CA LYS A 318 8.83 44.24 -19.44
C LYS A 318 7.34 44.47 -19.21
N ALA A 319 6.50 43.45 -19.38
CA ALA A 319 5.06 43.53 -19.12
C ALA A 319 4.74 43.80 -17.64
N ARG A 320 5.47 43.18 -16.71
CA ARG A 320 5.34 43.44 -15.27
C ARG A 320 5.67 44.88 -14.91
N LEU A 321 6.81 45.40 -15.37
CA LEU A 321 7.22 46.79 -15.09
C LEU A 321 6.23 47.79 -15.68
N GLU A 322 5.76 47.57 -16.91
CA GLU A 322 4.73 48.42 -17.52
C GLU A 322 3.37 48.31 -16.81
N ALA A 323 2.98 47.11 -16.34
CA ALA A 323 1.76 46.95 -15.55
C ALA A 323 1.83 47.69 -14.21
N GLN A 324 2.98 47.63 -13.51
CA GLN A 324 3.23 48.38 -12.29
C GLN A 324 3.17 49.90 -12.53
N ARG A 325 3.80 50.38 -13.62
CA ARG A 325 3.75 51.80 -14.01
C ARG A 325 2.33 52.28 -14.31
N ILE A 326 1.57 51.52 -15.11
CA ILE A 326 0.17 51.85 -15.44
C ILE A 326 -0.70 51.92 -14.19
N LEU A 327 -0.54 51.00 -13.23
CA LEU A 327 -1.32 51.00 -11.99
C LEU A 327 -0.96 52.18 -11.07
N ALA A 328 0.31 52.59 -11.01
CA ALA A 328 0.75 53.75 -10.25
C ALA A 328 0.26 55.09 -10.84
N GLU A 329 0.02 55.15 -12.15
CA GLU A 329 -0.53 56.33 -12.86
C GLU A 329 -2.07 56.36 -12.90
N ALA A 330 -2.73 55.23 -12.65
CA ALA A 330 -4.18 55.10 -12.69
C ALA A 330 -4.85 55.64 -11.41
N LYS A 331 -6.11 56.06 -11.54
CA LYS A 331 -6.91 56.65 -10.44
C LYS A 331 -8.08 55.72 -10.08
N PRO A 332 -8.70 55.83 -8.89
CA PRO A 332 -9.92 55.08 -8.58
C PRO A 332 -11.00 55.33 -9.64
N ALA A 333 -11.65 54.27 -10.13
CA ALA A 333 -12.71 54.40 -11.12
C ALA A 333 -14.01 54.96 -10.51
N PRO A 334 -14.72 55.88 -11.18
CA PRO A 334 -15.99 56.38 -10.70
C PRO A 334 -17.11 55.36 -10.97
N ALA A 335 -18.07 55.26 -10.03
CA ALA A 335 -19.21 54.34 -10.12
C ALA A 335 -20.13 54.59 -11.34
N ASN A 336 -20.04 55.76 -11.97
CA ASN A 336 -20.80 56.09 -13.19
C ASN A 336 -20.10 55.65 -14.50
N HIS A 337 -19.02 54.87 -14.45
CA HIS A 337 -18.38 54.35 -15.66
C HIS A 337 -19.36 53.45 -16.45
N PRO A 338 -19.50 53.59 -17.78
CA PRO A 338 -20.53 52.89 -18.56
C PRO A 338 -20.55 51.36 -18.39
N TYR A 339 -19.38 50.71 -18.30
CA TYR A 339 -19.30 49.27 -18.04
C TYR A 339 -19.85 48.85 -16.67
N LEU A 340 -19.63 49.66 -15.62
CA LEU A 340 -20.09 49.36 -14.26
C LEU A 340 -21.61 49.53 -14.17
N ILE A 341 -22.16 50.59 -14.78
CA ILE A 341 -23.61 50.78 -14.91
C ILE A 341 -24.23 49.62 -15.70
N ALA A 342 -23.63 49.23 -16.83
CA ALA A 342 -24.18 48.19 -17.71
C ALA A 342 -24.12 46.76 -17.15
N LYS A 343 -23.27 46.48 -16.15
CA LYS A 343 -23.27 45.24 -15.37
C LYS A 343 -23.92 45.39 -13.98
N GLY A 344 -24.24 46.62 -13.55
CA GLY A 344 -24.95 46.92 -12.31
C GLY A 344 -24.14 46.70 -11.02
N VAL A 345 -22.81 46.84 -11.08
CA VAL A 345 -21.88 46.55 -9.97
C VAL A 345 -21.06 47.77 -9.57
N GLN A 346 -20.61 47.81 -8.31
CA GLN A 346 -19.76 48.89 -7.79
C GLN A 346 -18.28 48.77 -8.26
N PRO A 347 -17.46 49.83 -8.14
CA PRO A 347 -16.06 49.80 -8.58
C PRO A 347 -15.16 48.80 -7.84
N HIS A 348 -15.38 48.56 -6.54
CA HIS A 348 -14.58 47.66 -5.69
C HIS A 348 -13.05 47.78 -5.86
N GLY A 349 -12.53 49.01 -5.85
CA GLY A 349 -11.10 49.27 -5.97
C GLY A 349 -10.53 49.18 -7.40
N ILE A 350 -11.34 48.92 -8.43
CA ILE A 350 -10.89 48.99 -9.82
C ILE A 350 -10.40 50.41 -10.16
N LEU A 351 -9.31 50.48 -10.92
CA LEU A 351 -8.71 51.76 -11.33
C LEU A 351 -9.17 52.15 -12.74
N ILE A 352 -8.89 53.39 -13.15
CA ILE A 352 -9.14 53.92 -14.47
C ILE A 352 -7.89 54.63 -15.00
N ASP A 353 -7.51 54.35 -16.25
CA ASP A 353 -6.37 55.01 -16.91
C ASP A 353 -6.77 56.34 -17.58
N ALA A 354 -5.76 57.11 -17.98
CA ALA A 354 -5.94 58.43 -18.62
C ALA A 354 -6.73 58.40 -19.95
N ALA A 355 -7.01 57.21 -20.52
CA ALA A 355 -7.88 57.03 -21.68
C ALA A 355 -9.30 56.57 -21.30
N ALA A 356 -9.70 56.77 -20.04
CA ALA A 356 -11.00 56.39 -19.47
C ALA A 356 -11.33 54.89 -19.58
N ARG A 357 -10.32 54.02 -19.58
CA ARG A 357 -10.49 52.55 -19.54
C ARG A 357 -10.27 52.06 -18.12
N LEU A 358 -11.12 51.15 -17.66
CA LEU A 358 -10.92 50.47 -16.38
C LEU A 358 -9.67 49.59 -16.44
N VAL A 359 -8.94 49.48 -15.34
CA VAL A 359 -7.69 48.73 -15.19
C VAL A 359 -7.76 47.84 -13.96
N ILE A 360 -7.49 46.55 -14.15
CA ILE A 360 -7.42 45.54 -13.10
C ILE A 360 -6.02 44.92 -13.12
N GLY A 361 -5.27 45.05 -12.02
CA GLY A 361 -3.97 44.38 -11.86
C GLY A 361 -4.14 42.89 -11.55
N LEU A 362 -3.34 42.05 -12.20
CA LEU A 362 -3.22 40.63 -11.85
C LEU A 362 -1.95 40.43 -11.01
N ARG A 363 -2.15 39.92 -9.79
CA ARG A 363 -1.13 39.68 -8.78
C ARG A 363 -0.87 38.19 -8.55
N ASP A 364 0.30 37.88 -8.01
CA ASP A 364 0.59 36.57 -7.40
C ASP A 364 0.13 36.50 -5.94
N ILE A 365 0.38 35.36 -5.31
CA ILE A 365 -0.05 35.05 -3.94
C ILE A 365 0.70 35.82 -2.84
N ASP A 366 1.86 36.41 -3.16
CA ASP A 366 2.60 37.31 -2.28
C ASP A 366 2.35 38.80 -2.67
N GLY A 367 1.32 39.05 -3.48
CA GLY A 367 0.79 40.39 -3.78
C GLY A 367 1.43 41.11 -4.97
N THR A 368 2.40 40.49 -5.66
CA THR A 368 3.18 41.17 -6.69
C THR A 368 2.43 41.20 -8.03
N ILE A 369 2.30 42.39 -8.63
CA ILE A 369 1.72 42.55 -9.98
C ILE A 369 2.64 41.94 -11.05
N HIS A 370 2.06 41.16 -11.97
CA HIS A 370 2.77 40.62 -13.16
C HIS A 370 2.12 40.99 -14.50
N THR A 371 0.83 41.34 -14.52
CA THR A 371 0.14 41.84 -15.72
C THR A 371 -1.12 42.62 -15.33
N LEU A 372 -1.89 43.11 -16.30
CA LEU A 372 -3.18 43.75 -16.09
C LEU A 372 -4.19 43.44 -17.20
N GLN A 373 -5.47 43.60 -16.88
CA GLN A 373 -6.58 43.68 -17.84
C GLN A 373 -7.06 45.13 -17.94
N ARG A 374 -7.32 45.59 -19.17
CA ARG A 374 -8.06 46.82 -19.48
C ARG A 374 -9.47 46.48 -19.96
N ILE A 375 -10.45 47.31 -19.60
CA ILE A 375 -11.83 47.25 -20.10
C ILE A 375 -12.23 48.65 -20.58
N ASP A 376 -12.64 48.80 -21.84
CA ASP A 376 -13.12 50.09 -22.36
C ASP A 376 -14.60 50.36 -22.05
N ALA A 377 -15.08 51.56 -22.41
CA ALA A 377 -16.47 51.97 -22.19
C ALA A 377 -17.50 51.11 -22.95
N GLN A 378 -17.07 50.33 -23.94
CA GLN A 378 -17.87 49.35 -24.68
C GLN A 378 -17.78 47.93 -24.08
N GLY A 379 -17.11 47.77 -22.94
CA GLY A 379 -16.95 46.49 -22.23
C GLY A 379 -15.90 45.56 -22.83
N LYS A 380 -15.07 46.01 -23.78
CA LYS A 380 -14.11 45.16 -24.49
C LYS A 380 -12.86 44.94 -23.64
N LYS A 381 -12.71 43.71 -23.15
CA LYS A 381 -11.60 43.28 -22.28
C LYS A 381 -10.34 42.99 -23.11
N ARG A 382 -9.17 43.48 -22.66
CA ARG A 382 -7.84 43.22 -23.26
C ARG A 382 -6.76 43.11 -22.19
N PHE A 383 -5.88 42.11 -22.29
CA PHE A 383 -4.70 41.99 -21.41
C PHE A 383 -3.49 42.76 -21.96
N LEU A 384 -2.52 43.04 -21.10
CA LEU A 384 -1.22 43.59 -21.50
C LEU A 384 -0.37 42.54 -22.23
N THR A 385 0.14 42.90 -23.41
CA THR A 385 0.98 42.02 -24.25
C THR A 385 2.24 41.57 -23.51
N GLY A 386 2.56 40.28 -23.57
CA GLY A 386 3.71 39.69 -22.89
C GLY A 386 3.51 39.35 -21.41
N GLY A 387 2.43 39.83 -20.78
CA GLY A 387 2.15 39.59 -19.37
C GLY A 387 1.61 38.19 -19.07
N ILE A 388 2.10 37.56 -17.99
CA ILE A 388 1.72 36.20 -17.60
C ILE A 388 0.38 36.24 -16.85
N LYS A 389 -0.64 35.56 -17.38
CA LYS A 389 -1.91 35.31 -16.68
C LYS A 389 -1.89 34.08 -15.77
N ALA A 390 -1.16 33.05 -16.18
CA ALA A 390 -1.18 31.75 -15.52
C ALA A 390 -0.74 31.89 -14.05
N ASP A 391 -1.50 31.29 -13.15
CA ASP A 391 -1.25 31.26 -11.70
C ASP A 391 -1.35 32.65 -11.01
N HIS A 392 -1.77 33.69 -11.76
CA HIS A 392 -2.04 35.05 -11.27
C HIS A 392 -3.53 35.41 -11.33
N PHE A 393 -3.98 36.31 -10.47
CA PHE A 393 -5.40 36.62 -10.26
C PHE A 393 -5.60 38.06 -9.77
N ALA A 394 -6.85 38.53 -9.74
CA ALA A 394 -7.22 39.75 -9.02
C ALA A 394 -8.09 39.42 -7.81
N VAL A 395 -8.20 40.33 -6.84
CA VAL A 395 -9.00 40.14 -5.63
C VAL A 395 -9.94 41.33 -5.45
N ILE A 396 -11.16 41.03 -5.03
CA ILE A 396 -12.23 41.97 -4.67
C ILE A 396 -12.46 41.83 -3.15
N GLY A 397 -12.54 42.97 -2.45
CA GLY A 397 -12.45 43.02 -1.00
C GLY A 397 -11.01 42.82 -0.48
N GLU A 398 -10.87 42.74 0.84
CA GLU A 398 -9.60 42.40 1.51
C GLU A 398 -9.69 41.00 2.14
N TRP A 399 -8.55 40.30 2.19
CA TRP A 399 -8.41 39.10 3.00
C TRP A 399 -7.28 39.28 4.01
N THR A 400 -7.33 38.53 5.10
CA THR A 400 -6.29 38.40 6.11
C THR A 400 -5.95 36.91 6.31
N PRO A 401 -4.92 36.54 7.10
CA PRO A 401 -4.70 35.15 7.50
C PRO A 401 -5.90 34.50 8.21
N ASP A 402 -6.76 35.31 8.83
CA ASP A 402 -7.93 34.90 9.62
C ASP A 402 -9.23 34.80 8.80
N THR A 403 -9.20 35.15 7.51
CA THR A 403 -10.36 35.01 6.63
C THR A 403 -10.80 33.54 6.57
N SER A 404 -12.05 33.28 6.95
CA SER A 404 -12.62 31.92 7.04
C SER A 404 -13.10 31.35 5.70
N HIS A 405 -13.63 32.21 4.83
CA HIS A 405 -14.23 31.85 3.54
C HIS A 405 -13.72 32.75 2.42
N LEU A 406 -13.47 32.17 1.24
CA LEU A 406 -12.96 32.86 0.06
C LEU A 406 -13.60 32.26 -1.20
N LEU A 407 -14.19 33.11 -2.04
CA LEU A 407 -14.82 32.66 -3.28
C LEU A 407 -13.88 32.82 -4.49
N VAL A 408 -14.07 32.00 -5.51
CA VAL A 408 -13.27 32.04 -6.75
C VAL A 408 -14.20 31.97 -7.97
N CYS A 409 -14.03 32.88 -8.92
CA CYS A 409 -14.83 32.96 -10.15
C CYS A 409 -13.99 33.39 -11.36
N GLU A 410 -14.55 33.34 -12.57
CA GLU A 410 -13.84 33.77 -13.78
C GLU A 410 -13.91 35.28 -14.01
N GLY A 411 -15.12 35.88 -14.05
CA GLY A 411 -15.29 37.30 -14.39
C GLY A 411 -15.11 38.29 -13.23
N TRP A 412 -14.64 39.51 -13.52
CA TRP A 412 -14.61 40.60 -12.54
C TRP A 412 -16.01 41.06 -12.10
N ALA A 413 -16.94 41.23 -13.05
CA ALA A 413 -18.33 41.55 -12.73
C ALA A 413 -19.00 40.43 -11.93
N THR A 414 -18.76 39.17 -12.31
CA THR A 414 -19.11 37.97 -11.54
C THR A 414 -18.63 38.08 -10.09
N GLY A 415 -17.35 38.40 -9.87
CA GLY A 415 -16.76 38.55 -8.54
C GLY A 415 -17.30 39.74 -7.74
N ALA A 416 -17.61 40.84 -8.41
CA ALA A 416 -18.25 42.00 -7.79
C ALA A 416 -19.67 41.67 -7.30
N SER A 417 -20.49 41.00 -8.12
CA SER A 417 -21.82 40.53 -7.70
C SER A 417 -21.76 39.50 -6.57
N ILE A 418 -20.77 38.61 -6.56
CA ILE A 418 -20.54 37.67 -5.45
C ILE A 418 -20.20 38.42 -4.15
N HIS A 419 -19.30 39.41 -4.21
CA HIS A 419 -18.92 40.23 -3.06
C HIS A 419 -20.10 41.06 -2.54
N GLU A 420 -20.91 41.65 -3.44
CA GLU A 420 -22.12 42.40 -3.08
C GLU A 420 -23.23 41.50 -2.48
N ALA A 421 -23.28 40.21 -2.85
CA ALA A 421 -24.25 39.27 -2.29
C ALA A 421 -23.85 38.72 -0.92
N THR A 422 -22.54 38.51 -0.67
CA THR A 422 -22.02 37.79 0.51
C THR A 422 -21.30 38.67 1.53
N GLY A 423 -20.57 39.70 1.08
CA GLY A 423 -19.58 40.42 1.87
C GLY A 423 -18.20 39.74 1.95
N ASP A 424 -18.08 38.47 1.55
CA ASP A 424 -16.83 37.70 1.57
C ASP A 424 -15.87 38.16 0.45
N PRO A 425 -14.54 38.06 0.64
CA PRO A 425 -13.58 38.37 -0.41
C PRO A 425 -13.67 37.38 -1.59
N VAL A 426 -13.35 37.85 -2.79
CA VAL A 426 -13.52 37.08 -4.03
C VAL A 426 -12.29 37.16 -4.93
N VAL A 427 -11.91 36.03 -5.52
CA VAL A 427 -10.79 35.91 -6.44
C VAL A 427 -11.26 35.77 -7.88
N VAL A 428 -10.74 36.65 -8.74
CA VAL A 428 -11.04 36.69 -10.16
C VAL A 428 -9.89 36.00 -10.90
N ALA A 429 -10.15 34.80 -11.43
CA ALA A 429 -9.18 33.97 -12.15
C ALA A 429 -9.10 34.31 -13.66
N PHE A 430 -10.06 35.07 -14.19
CA PHE A 430 -10.17 35.57 -15.58
C PHE A 430 -10.40 34.56 -16.72
N ASP A 431 -10.12 33.27 -16.53
CA ASP A 431 -10.57 32.19 -17.44
C ASP A 431 -10.52 30.80 -16.78
N ALA A 432 -11.37 29.89 -17.29
CA ALA A 432 -11.50 28.48 -16.92
C ALA A 432 -10.16 27.72 -16.83
N GLY A 433 -9.23 28.02 -17.74
CA GLY A 433 -7.90 27.38 -17.78
C GLY A 433 -6.97 27.85 -16.66
N ASN A 434 -7.24 29.03 -16.09
CA ASN A 434 -6.56 29.61 -14.95
C ASN A 434 -7.31 29.34 -13.62
N LEU A 435 -8.62 29.07 -13.65
CA LEU A 435 -9.43 28.76 -12.46
C LEU A 435 -8.85 27.62 -11.61
N ILE A 436 -8.47 26.50 -12.26
CA ILE A 436 -7.81 25.34 -11.62
C ILE A 436 -6.44 25.72 -11.02
N ARG A 437 -5.70 26.62 -11.68
CA ARG A 437 -4.37 27.09 -11.24
C ARG A 437 -4.46 27.95 -10.01
N VAL A 438 -5.29 28.99 -10.08
CA VAL A 438 -5.54 29.95 -9.00
C VAL A 438 -6.07 29.22 -7.77
N ALA A 439 -7.09 28.36 -7.91
CA ALA A 439 -7.61 27.55 -6.81
C ALA A 439 -6.51 26.67 -6.15
N ARG A 440 -5.55 26.15 -6.93
CA ARG A 440 -4.41 25.37 -6.42
C ARG A 440 -3.36 26.20 -5.71
N VAL A 441 -3.07 27.41 -6.20
CA VAL A 441 -2.19 28.38 -5.52
C VAL A 441 -2.81 28.81 -4.19
N LEU A 442 -4.11 29.16 -4.19
CA LEU A 442 -4.88 29.52 -3.00
C LEU A 442 -4.88 28.38 -1.97
N ARG A 443 -5.30 27.17 -2.35
CA ARG A 443 -5.37 26.00 -1.44
C ARG A 443 -4.00 25.63 -0.87
N ARG A 444 -2.90 25.79 -1.62
CA ARG A 444 -1.53 25.55 -1.12
C ARG A 444 -1.11 26.55 -0.06
N ARG A 445 -1.36 27.85 -0.27
CA ARG A 445 -0.99 28.92 0.67
C ARG A 445 -1.93 28.98 1.89
N HIS A 446 -3.22 28.79 1.67
CA HIS A 446 -4.29 28.90 2.65
C HIS A 446 -4.99 27.53 2.79
N ARG A 447 -4.33 26.58 3.46
CA ARG A 447 -4.80 25.18 3.55
C ARG A 447 -6.14 25.04 4.28
N ASN A 448 -6.42 25.90 5.25
CA ASN A 448 -7.61 25.82 6.11
C ASN A 448 -8.81 26.63 5.61
N ILE A 449 -8.64 27.58 4.67
CA ILE A 449 -9.74 28.47 4.24
C ILE A 449 -10.85 27.68 3.54
N GLU A 450 -12.11 27.99 3.81
CA GLU A 450 -13.20 27.48 3.00
C GLU A 450 -13.10 28.11 1.61
N LEU A 451 -13.04 27.28 0.57
CA LEU A 451 -13.03 27.73 -0.82
C LEU A 451 -14.38 27.36 -1.44
N THR A 452 -15.04 28.34 -2.05
CA THR A 452 -16.22 28.10 -2.88
C THR A 452 -15.95 28.61 -4.29
N ILE A 453 -15.98 27.71 -5.27
CA ILE A 453 -15.84 28.05 -6.67
C ILE A 453 -17.23 28.32 -7.24
N VAL A 454 -17.44 29.51 -7.79
CA VAL A 454 -18.68 29.90 -8.44
C VAL A 454 -18.48 29.73 -9.94
N ALA A 455 -19.25 28.82 -10.54
CA ALA A 455 -19.16 28.50 -11.96
C ALA A 455 -19.94 29.50 -12.82
N ASP A 456 -19.38 29.86 -13.97
CA ASP A 456 -20.16 30.47 -15.05
C ASP A 456 -20.91 29.34 -15.80
N ASN A 457 -22.23 29.46 -15.94
CA ASN A 457 -23.08 28.40 -16.47
C ASN A 457 -23.26 28.56 -17.99
N ASP A 458 -22.31 28.02 -18.76
CA ASP A 458 -22.22 28.07 -20.23
C ASP A 458 -23.30 27.28 -21.00
N ALA A 459 -24.37 26.82 -20.32
CA ALA A 459 -25.39 25.95 -20.91
C ALA A 459 -26.12 26.60 -22.10
N LYS A 460 -26.18 25.90 -23.24
CA LYS A 460 -26.88 26.35 -24.46
C LYS A 460 -27.74 25.23 -25.02
N ALA A 461 -28.90 25.58 -25.57
CA ALA A 461 -29.89 24.61 -26.05
C ALA A 461 -29.43 23.74 -27.24
N ASP A 462 -28.32 24.12 -27.89
CA ASP A 462 -27.69 23.44 -29.02
C ASP A 462 -26.41 22.67 -28.65
N ARG A 463 -25.96 22.69 -27.39
CA ARG A 463 -24.67 22.14 -26.94
C ARG A 463 -24.81 21.29 -25.67
N ALA A 464 -24.17 20.13 -25.67
CA ALA A 464 -24.25 19.17 -24.56
C ALA A 464 -23.12 19.29 -23.51
N ASP A 465 -22.00 19.93 -23.85
CA ASP A 465 -20.86 20.20 -22.97
C ASP A 465 -20.91 21.65 -22.42
N ASN A 466 -20.50 21.82 -21.16
CA ASN A 466 -20.62 23.06 -20.39
C ASN A 466 -19.25 23.44 -19.79
N PRO A 467 -18.36 24.11 -20.56
CA PRO A 467 -16.95 24.26 -20.20
C PRO A 467 -16.69 25.01 -18.88
N GLY A 468 -17.43 26.08 -18.58
CA GLY A 468 -17.33 26.79 -17.30
C GLY A 468 -17.66 25.90 -16.11
N VAL A 469 -18.78 25.16 -16.16
CA VAL A 469 -19.16 24.23 -15.09
C VAL A 469 -18.17 23.05 -15.01
N GLU A 470 -17.70 22.50 -16.13
CA GLU A 470 -16.71 21.41 -16.15
C GLU A 470 -15.36 21.86 -15.54
N ALA A 471 -14.89 23.06 -15.87
CA ALA A 471 -13.65 23.61 -15.32
C ALA A 471 -13.76 23.95 -13.83
N ALA A 472 -14.88 24.56 -13.40
CA ALA A 472 -15.15 24.82 -12.00
C ALA A 472 -15.31 23.53 -11.19
N THR A 473 -15.98 22.51 -11.75
CA THR A 473 -16.10 21.16 -11.18
C THR A 473 -14.73 20.52 -10.97
N GLN A 474 -13.85 20.56 -11.98
CA GLN A 474 -12.49 20.03 -11.84
C GLN A 474 -11.65 20.84 -10.84
N ALA A 475 -11.76 22.17 -10.85
CA ALA A 475 -11.08 23.04 -9.90
C ALA A 475 -11.51 22.77 -8.45
N ALA A 476 -12.79 22.43 -8.23
CA ALA A 476 -13.32 22.12 -6.91
C ALA A 476 -12.87 20.73 -6.41
N GLN A 477 -12.86 19.72 -7.29
CA GLN A 477 -12.36 18.37 -6.99
C GLN A 477 -10.85 18.36 -6.70
N ASP A 478 -10.06 19.06 -7.53
CA ASP A 478 -8.60 19.12 -7.39
C ASP A 478 -8.16 19.74 -6.05
N ASN A 479 -8.90 20.74 -5.58
CA ASN A 479 -8.46 21.64 -4.51
C ASN A 479 -9.32 21.57 -3.24
N ASP A 480 -10.21 20.58 -3.12
CA ASP A 480 -11.09 20.36 -1.97
C ASP A 480 -11.85 21.65 -1.58
N ALA A 481 -12.75 22.04 -2.49
CA ALA A 481 -13.58 23.24 -2.44
C ALA A 481 -15.06 22.89 -2.71
N ARG A 482 -15.97 23.78 -2.30
CA ARG A 482 -17.38 23.71 -2.69
C ARG A 482 -17.58 24.27 -4.10
N LEU A 483 -18.65 23.85 -4.77
CA LEU A 483 -19.08 24.37 -6.06
C LEU A 483 -20.47 24.98 -5.95
N ALA A 484 -20.59 26.23 -6.35
CA ALA A 484 -21.86 26.91 -6.60
C ALA A 484 -22.09 27.00 -8.11
N VAL A 485 -23.27 26.61 -8.60
CA VAL A 485 -23.66 26.70 -10.01
C VAL A 485 -24.97 27.48 -10.10
N PRO A 486 -25.03 28.60 -10.84
CA PRO A 486 -26.27 29.32 -11.12
C PRO A 486 -27.34 28.42 -11.75
N ASP A 487 -28.59 28.54 -11.29
CA ASP A 487 -29.72 27.72 -11.77
C ASP A 487 -30.23 28.14 -13.16
N CYS A 488 -29.73 29.24 -13.71
CA CYS A 488 -29.92 29.69 -15.09
C CYS A 488 -28.58 29.70 -15.85
N ALA A 489 -28.65 29.68 -17.19
CA ALA A 489 -27.49 29.92 -18.04
C ALA A 489 -27.02 31.38 -17.94
N GLY A 490 -25.70 31.61 -17.91
CA GLY A 490 -25.07 32.92 -17.69
C GLY A 490 -24.03 32.91 -16.57
N ASP A 491 -23.39 34.07 -16.33
CA ASP A 491 -22.50 34.27 -15.19
C ASP A 491 -23.30 34.58 -13.89
N ALA A 492 -22.64 34.55 -12.72
CA ALA A 492 -23.29 34.87 -11.45
C ALA A 492 -23.83 36.31 -11.37
N ASN A 493 -23.28 37.24 -12.17
CA ASN A 493 -23.80 38.59 -12.32
C ASN A 493 -25.12 38.57 -13.10
N ASP A 494 -25.23 37.76 -14.16
CA ASP A 494 -26.42 37.64 -15.01
C ASP A 494 -27.59 37.03 -14.22
N LEU A 495 -27.29 36.10 -13.28
CA LEU A 495 -28.25 35.65 -12.26
C LEU A 495 -28.76 36.81 -11.40
N VAL A 496 -27.87 37.69 -10.92
CA VAL A 496 -28.25 38.87 -10.10
C VAL A 496 -29.08 39.88 -10.91
N GLN A 497 -28.76 40.10 -12.19
CA GLN A 497 -29.56 40.94 -13.09
C GLN A 497 -30.96 40.35 -13.35
N ALA A 498 -31.11 39.02 -13.31
CA ALA A 498 -32.39 38.35 -13.53
C ALA A 498 -33.24 38.13 -12.26
N LYS A 499 -32.62 37.93 -11.09
CA LYS A 499 -33.29 37.49 -9.85
C LYS A 499 -32.88 38.24 -8.57
N GLY A 500 -31.91 39.16 -8.64
CA GLY A 500 -31.39 39.91 -7.49
C GLY A 500 -30.31 39.19 -6.69
N LEU A 501 -29.71 39.91 -5.74
CA LEU A 501 -28.57 39.44 -4.93
C LEU A 501 -28.92 38.26 -4.02
N ASP A 502 -30.14 38.19 -3.51
CA ASP A 502 -30.56 37.12 -2.59
C ASP A 502 -30.54 35.75 -3.26
N ALA A 503 -30.96 35.66 -4.54
CA ALA A 503 -30.89 34.42 -5.32
C ALA A 503 -29.44 33.92 -5.54
N LEU A 504 -28.47 34.83 -5.65
CA LEU A 504 -27.05 34.46 -5.69
C LEU A 504 -26.54 34.02 -4.31
N ARG A 505 -26.99 34.66 -3.23
CA ARG A 505 -26.66 34.24 -1.86
C ARG A 505 -27.18 32.83 -1.57
N ASP A 506 -28.41 32.53 -1.99
CA ASP A 506 -29.00 31.19 -1.85
C ASP A 506 -28.17 30.14 -2.61
N VAL A 507 -27.82 30.41 -3.88
CA VAL A 507 -26.96 29.53 -4.71
C VAL A 507 -25.57 29.30 -4.09
N ILE A 508 -24.98 30.32 -3.44
CA ILE A 508 -23.71 30.19 -2.73
C ILE A 508 -23.88 29.40 -1.42
N SER A 509 -24.96 29.63 -0.67
CA SER A 509 -25.25 28.89 0.58
C SER A 509 -25.52 27.40 0.34
N ALA A 510 -26.07 27.07 -0.83
CA ALA A 510 -26.32 25.70 -1.29
C ALA A 510 -25.10 25.03 -1.96
N ALA A 511 -23.92 25.66 -1.95
CA ALA A 511 -22.74 25.12 -2.61
C ALA A 511 -22.28 23.78 -2.02
N VAL A 512 -22.02 22.78 -2.87
CA VAL A 512 -21.74 21.40 -2.44
C VAL A 512 -20.27 21.01 -2.61
N TRP A 513 -19.77 20.15 -1.72
CA TRP A 513 -18.43 19.55 -1.84
C TRP A 513 -18.39 18.56 -3.02
N VAL A 514 -17.68 18.91 -4.10
CA VAL A 514 -17.67 18.11 -5.32
C VAL A 514 -16.86 16.83 -5.14
N GLY A 515 -17.50 15.68 -5.36
CA GLY A 515 -16.85 14.37 -5.26
C GLY A 515 -16.70 13.84 -3.83
N ALA A 516 -17.30 14.50 -2.83
CA ALA A 516 -17.45 13.92 -1.50
C ALA A 516 -18.26 12.62 -1.59
N LYS A 517 -17.65 11.52 -1.12
CA LYS A 517 -18.27 10.20 -0.99
C LYS A 517 -18.52 9.90 0.48
N GLU A 518 -19.45 8.99 0.75
CA GLU A 518 -19.67 8.45 2.10
C GLU A 518 -18.42 7.70 2.60
N PRO A 519 -17.93 7.94 3.83
CA PRO A 519 -16.80 7.20 4.39
C PRO A 519 -17.08 5.70 4.46
N THR A 520 -16.08 4.85 4.17
CA THR A 520 -16.26 3.40 4.14
C THR A 520 -16.27 2.76 5.55
N TYR A 521 -16.76 3.49 6.56
CA TYR A 521 -16.80 3.13 7.97
C TYR A 521 -17.74 4.08 8.76
N PRO A 522 -18.41 3.60 9.82
CA PRO A 522 -19.36 4.40 10.60
C PRO A 522 -18.71 5.61 11.29
N GLU A 523 -19.54 6.54 11.76
CA GLU A 523 -19.12 7.72 12.51
C GLU A 523 -19.17 7.45 14.03
N PRO A 524 -18.32 8.08 14.86
CA PRO A 524 -18.48 8.02 16.31
C PRO A 524 -19.74 8.76 16.76
N GLU A 525 -20.79 8.01 17.07
CA GLU A 525 -22.11 8.52 17.47
C GLU A 525 -22.10 9.31 18.79
N HIS A 526 -21.18 8.99 19.70
CA HIS A 526 -21.19 9.49 21.07
C HIS A 526 -19.99 10.38 21.40
N ASP A 527 -20.20 11.29 22.35
CA ASP A 527 -19.10 11.95 23.05
C ASP A 527 -18.41 10.96 24.03
N VAL A 528 -17.38 11.43 24.73
CA VAL A 528 -16.62 10.59 25.68
C VAL A 528 -17.46 10.13 26.86
N ALA A 529 -18.45 10.93 27.32
CA ALA A 529 -19.33 10.55 28.42
C ALA A 529 -20.39 9.53 27.96
N GLY A 530 -21.07 9.78 26.84
CA GLY A 530 -22.06 8.86 26.24
C GLY A 530 -21.46 7.49 25.91
N ALA A 531 -20.29 7.47 25.28
CA ALA A 531 -19.58 6.23 24.97
C ALA A 531 -19.19 5.45 26.23
N ARG A 532 -18.84 6.14 27.33
CA ARG A 532 -18.57 5.49 28.63
C ARG A 532 -19.83 4.97 29.30
N ALA A 533 -20.96 5.64 29.15
CA ALA A 533 -22.25 5.20 29.67
C ALA A 533 -22.74 3.95 28.90
N GLN A 534 -22.70 3.97 27.57
CA GLN A 534 -23.04 2.83 26.70
C GLN A 534 -22.15 1.61 26.99
N LEU A 535 -20.85 1.82 27.21
CA LEU A 535 -19.92 0.77 27.63
C LEU A 535 -20.32 0.15 28.97
N ALA A 536 -20.61 0.98 29.98
CA ALA A 536 -21.03 0.53 31.29
C ALA A 536 -22.37 -0.22 31.24
N GLU A 537 -23.31 0.23 30.42
CA GLU A 537 -24.60 -0.43 30.19
C GLU A 537 -24.43 -1.82 29.57
N HIS A 538 -23.67 -1.95 28.48
CA HIS A 538 -23.37 -3.24 27.85
C HIS A 538 -22.70 -4.23 28.82
N ILE A 539 -21.73 -3.75 29.63
CA ILE A 539 -21.06 -4.58 30.64
C ILE A 539 -22.03 -4.98 31.77
N ALA A 540 -22.86 -4.05 32.25
CA ALA A 540 -23.83 -4.31 33.32
C ALA A 540 -24.91 -5.31 32.91
N ALA A 541 -25.45 -5.18 31.68
CA ALA A 541 -26.42 -6.11 31.11
C ALA A 541 -25.85 -7.54 31.03
N PHE A 542 -24.65 -7.69 30.44
CA PHE A 542 -23.95 -8.98 30.37
C PHE A 542 -23.70 -9.59 31.76
N MET A 543 -23.30 -8.77 32.75
CA MET A 543 -23.04 -9.26 34.10
C MET A 543 -24.33 -9.68 34.84
N ALA A 544 -25.48 -9.10 34.49
CA ALA A 544 -26.79 -9.58 34.93
C ALA A 544 -27.14 -10.95 34.30
N GLU A 545 -26.93 -11.12 32.98
CA GLU A 545 -27.09 -12.41 32.29
C GLU A 545 -26.18 -13.49 32.88
N ALA A 546 -24.90 -13.17 33.11
CA ALA A 546 -23.94 -14.08 33.73
C ALA A 546 -24.37 -14.52 35.15
N SER A 547 -24.97 -13.62 35.94
CA SER A 547 -25.54 -13.99 37.25
C SER A 547 -26.79 -14.86 37.11
N ALA A 548 -27.69 -14.55 36.16
CA ALA A 548 -28.86 -15.37 35.88
C ALA A 548 -28.45 -16.80 35.44
N TYR A 549 -27.43 -16.90 34.58
CA TYR A 549 -26.82 -18.17 34.18
C TYR A 549 -26.29 -18.97 35.38
N GLN A 550 -25.49 -18.37 36.26
CA GLN A 550 -24.95 -19.09 37.43
C GLN A 550 -26.07 -19.58 38.37
N LYS A 551 -27.17 -18.81 38.54
CA LYS A 551 -28.35 -19.23 39.32
C LYS A 551 -29.05 -20.43 38.66
N ALA A 552 -29.37 -20.35 37.37
CA ALA A 552 -30.00 -21.44 36.63
C ALA A 552 -29.14 -22.71 36.63
N LEU A 553 -27.82 -22.56 36.48
CA LEU A 553 -26.87 -23.67 36.51
C LEU A 553 -26.72 -24.29 37.90
N GLN A 554 -26.83 -23.50 38.98
CA GLN A 554 -26.84 -24.02 40.34
C GLN A 554 -28.09 -24.87 40.60
N ILE A 555 -29.28 -24.42 40.17
CA ILE A 555 -30.53 -25.18 40.24
C ILE A 555 -30.39 -26.49 39.43
N ARG A 556 -29.93 -26.39 38.18
CA ARG A 556 -29.78 -27.56 37.29
C ARG A 556 -28.79 -28.61 37.81
N LEU A 557 -27.77 -28.18 38.56
CA LEU A 557 -26.82 -29.06 39.25
C LEU A 557 -27.42 -29.74 40.49
N GLN A 558 -28.40 -29.12 41.16
CA GLN A 558 -29.13 -29.72 42.29
C GLN A 558 -30.14 -30.78 41.83
N GLU A 559 -30.79 -30.58 40.68
CA GLU A 559 -31.71 -31.55 40.05
C GLU A 559 -31.02 -32.86 39.60
N GLY A 560 -29.71 -32.84 39.38
CA GLY A 560 -28.94 -34.00 38.94
C GLY A 560 -29.20 -34.43 37.49
N LYS A 561 -28.64 -35.58 37.10
CA LYS A 561 -28.67 -36.09 35.72
C LYS A 561 -30.00 -36.70 35.27
N THR A 562 -30.98 -36.80 36.18
CA THR A 562 -32.28 -37.47 35.96
C THR A 562 -33.43 -36.50 35.64
N SER A 563 -33.18 -35.19 35.68
CA SER A 563 -34.11 -34.18 35.16
C SER A 563 -33.98 -34.07 33.64
N ASP A 564 -35.10 -34.04 32.93
CA ASP A 564 -35.17 -33.81 31.48
C ASP A 564 -34.98 -32.33 31.09
N ALA A 565 -34.86 -31.42 32.07
CA ALA A 565 -34.66 -30.00 31.80
C ALA A 565 -33.36 -29.77 31.00
N PRO A 566 -33.35 -28.91 29.97
CA PRO A 566 -32.15 -28.62 29.20
C PRO A 566 -31.08 -27.95 30.09
N TRP A 567 -29.81 -28.12 29.72
CA TRP A 567 -28.72 -27.39 30.38
C TRP A 567 -28.77 -25.92 29.96
N PRO A 568 -28.61 -24.96 30.90
CA PRO A 568 -28.53 -23.55 30.54
C PRO A 568 -27.28 -23.30 29.67
N ILE A 569 -27.42 -22.39 28.71
CA ILE A 569 -26.35 -22.00 27.79
C ILE A 569 -25.63 -20.76 28.37
N PRO A 570 -24.29 -20.75 28.46
CA PRO A 570 -23.56 -19.57 28.94
C PRO A 570 -23.63 -18.43 27.91
N PRO A 571 -23.85 -17.16 28.31
CA PRO A 571 -23.76 -16.03 27.41
C PRO A 571 -22.31 -15.78 26.99
N ILE A 572 -22.11 -15.43 25.71
CA ILE A 572 -20.80 -15.18 25.09
C ILE A 572 -20.91 -13.87 24.30
N LEU A 573 -20.31 -12.80 24.83
CA LEU A 573 -20.42 -11.45 24.29
C LEU A 573 -19.04 -10.91 23.88
N GLY A 574 -18.94 -10.38 22.67
CA GLY A 574 -17.83 -9.59 22.18
C GLY A 574 -18.20 -8.12 22.12
N LEU A 575 -17.42 -7.25 22.77
CA LEU A 575 -17.56 -5.79 22.74
C LEU A 575 -16.38 -5.16 21.98
N PRO A 576 -16.59 -4.66 20.75
CA PRO A 576 -15.63 -3.78 20.09
C PRO A 576 -15.72 -2.39 20.73
N VAL A 577 -14.63 -1.85 21.29
CA VAL A 577 -14.66 -0.61 22.09
C VAL A 577 -13.37 0.20 21.92
N ASP A 578 -13.45 1.48 21.55
CA ASP A 578 -12.27 2.31 21.24
C ASP A 578 -11.21 2.38 22.37
N VAL A 579 -9.96 2.72 21.99
CA VAL A 579 -8.83 2.79 22.93
C VAL A 579 -8.91 4.07 23.78
N GLY A 580 -8.78 3.92 25.10
CA GLY A 580 -8.81 5.04 26.06
C GLY A 580 -10.14 5.24 26.78
N LEU A 581 -11.23 4.59 26.33
CA LEU A 581 -12.55 4.67 26.99
C LEU A 581 -12.57 4.12 28.41
N GLY A 582 -11.66 3.18 28.74
CA GLY A 582 -11.60 2.51 30.05
C GLY A 582 -12.16 1.08 30.04
N LYS A 583 -12.09 0.37 28.91
CA LYS A 583 -12.43 -1.07 28.75
C LYS A 583 -12.15 -1.90 30.02
N THR A 584 -10.87 -2.11 30.31
CA THR A 584 -10.39 -3.00 31.36
C THR A 584 -10.78 -2.51 32.75
N SER A 585 -10.78 -1.19 33.00
CA SER A 585 -11.18 -0.62 34.29
C SER A 585 -12.68 -0.77 34.55
N GLN A 586 -13.56 -0.46 33.59
CA GLN A 586 -15.01 -0.62 33.78
C GLN A 586 -15.40 -2.09 34.00
N VAL A 587 -14.80 -3.03 33.25
CA VAL A 587 -15.04 -4.47 33.47
C VAL A 587 -14.50 -4.90 34.84
N ARG A 588 -13.32 -4.43 35.26
CA ARG A 588 -12.75 -4.68 36.59
C ARG A 588 -13.66 -4.17 37.70
N ASP A 589 -14.18 -2.96 37.59
CA ASP A 589 -15.04 -2.33 38.60
C ASP A 589 -16.39 -3.05 38.71
N GLN A 590 -17.01 -3.44 37.59
CA GLN A 590 -18.24 -4.23 37.59
C GLN A 590 -18.00 -5.68 38.10
N VAL A 591 -16.83 -6.27 37.83
CA VAL A 591 -16.42 -7.56 38.43
C VAL A 591 -16.25 -7.42 39.95
N ILE A 592 -15.63 -6.34 40.44
CA ILE A 592 -15.51 -6.06 41.89
C ILE A 592 -16.90 -5.94 42.52
N ALA A 593 -17.83 -5.19 41.91
CA ALA A 593 -19.20 -5.03 42.39
C ALA A 593 -19.95 -6.39 42.43
N THR A 594 -19.83 -7.20 41.37
CA THR A 594 -20.52 -8.49 41.24
C THR A 594 -19.94 -9.59 42.15
N LEU A 595 -18.63 -9.52 42.45
CA LEU A 595 -17.99 -10.35 43.47
C LEU A 595 -18.45 -9.96 44.88
N ARG A 596 -18.54 -8.65 45.19
CA ARG A 596 -19.00 -8.15 46.50
C ARG A 596 -20.47 -8.47 46.78
N SER A 597 -21.33 -8.49 45.76
CA SER A 597 -22.75 -8.89 45.90
C SER A 597 -22.96 -10.41 45.95
N GLY A 598 -21.92 -11.22 45.72
CA GLY A 598 -22.02 -12.69 45.67
C GLY A 598 -22.76 -13.24 44.44
N CYS A 599 -23.11 -12.39 43.46
CA CYS A 599 -23.93 -12.74 42.31
C CYS A 599 -23.31 -13.77 41.34
N LEU A 600 -22.01 -14.06 41.47
CA LEU A 600 -21.27 -15.12 40.75
C LEU A 600 -21.05 -16.41 41.59
N GLY A 601 -21.61 -16.46 42.80
CA GLY A 601 -21.47 -17.61 43.71
C GLY A 601 -20.05 -17.80 44.23
N LYS A 602 -19.62 -19.07 44.37
CA LYS A 602 -18.27 -19.44 44.86
C LYS A 602 -17.25 -19.70 43.74
N GLY A 603 -17.59 -19.44 42.48
CA GLY A 603 -16.68 -19.65 41.34
C GLY A 603 -15.70 -18.48 41.17
N ARG A 604 -14.55 -18.76 40.56
CA ARG A 604 -13.49 -17.74 40.33
C ARG A 604 -13.72 -16.99 39.02
N VAL A 605 -13.32 -15.73 38.96
CA VAL A 605 -13.24 -14.98 37.70
C VAL A 605 -11.87 -15.23 37.09
N VAL A 606 -11.82 -15.56 35.79
CA VAL A 606 -10.57 -15.63 35.03
C VAL A 606 -10.48 -14.42 34.12
N PHE A 607 -9.30 -13.80 34.05
CA PHE A 607 -9.03 -12.62 33.22
C PHE A 607 -7.86 -12.92 32.29
N ALA A 608 -8.14 -13.17 31.01
CA ALA A 608 -7.14 -13.50 30.02
C ALA A 608 -6.61 -12.22 29.36
N VAL A 609 -5.28 -12.03 29.39
CA VAL A 609 -4.57 -10.83 28.91
C VAL A 609 -3.50 -11.20 27.88
N PRO A 610 -3.06 -10.29 26.99
CA PRO A 610 -2.08 -10.61 25.95
C PRO A 610 -0.66 -10.81 26.49
N ARG A 611 -0.28 -10.16 27.61
CA ARG A 611 1.04 -10.31 28.25
C ARG A 611 0.96 -10.35 29.78
N HIS A 612 1.98 -10.91 30.42
CA HIS A 612 2.05 -11.05 31.88
C HIS A 612 2.21 -9.70 32.62
N ASP A 613 2.90 -8.72 32.05
CA ASP A 613 3.17 -7.41 32.68
C ASP A 613 1.89 -6.57 32.86
N LEU A 614 1.04 -6.51 31.82
CA LEU A 614 -0.34 -6.02 31.93
C LEU A 614 -1.14 -6.75 33.01
N GLY A 615 -0.86 -8.04 33.21
CA GLY A 615 -1.47 -8.84 34.25
C GLY A 615 -1.01 -8.50 35.67
N GLU A 616 0.17 -7.90 35.86
CA GLU A 616 0.64 -7.43 37.17
C GLU A 616 -0.08 -6.14 37.58
N GLU A 617 -0.29 -5.21 36.65
CA GLU A 617 -1.15 -4.03 36.87
C GLU A 617 -2.57 -4.43 37.32
N GLN A 618 -3.19 -5.40 36.64
CA GLN A 618 -4.52 -5.88 37.03
C GLN A 618 -4.53 -6.53 38.43
N VAL A 619 -3.48 -7.28 38.81
CA VAL A 619 -3.39 -7.84 40.17
C VAL A 619 -3.35 -6.74 41.23
N GLU A 620 -2.52 -5.70 41.08
CA GLU A 620 -2.45 -4.63 42.06
C GLU A 620 -3.74 -3.80 42.12
N ALA A 621 -4.40 -3.57 40.99
CA ALA A 621 -5.70 -2.87 40.97
C ALA A 621 -6.82 -3.66 41.70
N PHE A 622 -6.92 -4.98 41.50
CA PHE A 622 -7.87 -5.80 42.26
C PHE A 622 -7.53 -5.87 43.75
N LYS A 623 -6.24 -5.97 44.12
CA LYS A 623 -5.78 -5.92 45.53
C LYS A 623 -6.13 -4.59 46.19
N ALA A 624 -5.95 -3.46 45.52
CA ALA A 624 -6.31 -2.14 46.02
C ALA A 624 -7.82 -2.03 46.32
N ALA A 625 -8.66 -2.74 45.55
CA ALA A 625 -10.09 -2.90 45.82
C ALA A 625 -10.45 -3.96 46.88
N GLY A 626 -9.47 -4.57 47.55
CA GLY A 626 -9.66 -5.61 48.56
C GLY A 626 -10.04 -6.98 48.02
N ILE A 627 -9.80 -7.26 46.73
CA ILE A 627 -10.10 -8.54 46.09
C ILE A 627 -8.81 -9.37 45.94
N ASN A 628 -8.85 -10.65 46.33
CA ASN A 628 -7.72 -11.55 46.21
C ASN A 628 -7.48 -11.93 44.73
N ALA A 629 -6.57 -11.23 44.07
CA ALA A 629 -6.12 -11.51 42.71
C ALA A 629 -4.75 -12.22 42.65
N LEU A 630 -4.56 -13.06 41.64
CA LEU A 630 -3.29 -13.73 41.34
C LEU A 630 -3.02 -13.74 39.83
N LEU A 631 -1.80 -13.35 39.43
CA LEU A 631 -1.28 -13.61 38.10
C LEU A 631 -0.75 -15.05 38.04
N TRP A 632 -1.33 -15.86 37.17
CA TRP A 632 -0.93 -17.22 36.88
C TRP A 632 0.14 -17.24 35.78
N LYS A 633 1.39 -17.57 36.15
CA LYS A 633 2.53 -17.60 35.23
C LYS A 633 2.87 -19.03 34.78
N GLY A 634 3.37 -19.16 33.55
CA GLY A 634 3.90 -20.42 33.01
C GLY A 634 5.15 -20.92 33.74
N ARG A 635 5.51 -22.20 33.58
CA ARG A 635 6.65 -22.82 34.30
C ARG A 635 8.02 -22.25 33.92
N SER A 636 8.18 -21.78 32.68
CA SER A 636 9.39 -21.13 32.14
C SER A 636 9.40 -19.60 32.31
N ALA A 637 8.34 -19.03 32.88
CA ALA A 637 8.23 -17.58 33.09
C ALA A 637 9.20 -17.09 34.18
N PRO A 638 9.61 -15.80 34.16
CA PRO A 638 10.40 -15.20 35.22
C PRO A 638 9.69 -15.21 36.58
N ASP A 639 10.48 -15.46 37.62
CA ASP A 639 10.13 -15.43 39.04
C ASP A 639 11.29 -14.78 39.85
N PRO A 640 11.79 -13.59 39.46
CA PRO A 640 13.03 -13.02 40.00
C PRO A 640 12.96 -12.78 41.51
N THR A 641 14.10 -12.93 42.19
CA THR A 641 14.31 -12.43 43.56
C THR A 641 15.53 -11.50 43.59
N PRO A 642 15.73 -10.70 44.66
CA PRO A 642 16.89 -9.81 44.78
C PRO A 642 18.25 -10.53 44.68
N GLU A 643 18.28 -11.83 44.96
CA GLU A 643 19.46 -12.69 44.94
C GLU A 643 19.63 -13.48 43.61
N ASP A 644 18.57 -13.60 42.80
CA ASP A 644 18.51 -14.40 41.57
C ASP A 644 17.56 -13.73 40.55
N PRO A 645 18.05 -12.76 39.74
CA PRO A 645 17.22 -12.04 38.77
C PRO A 645 16.75 -12.89 37.57
N ASP A 646 17.49 -13.94 37.21
CA ASP A 646 17.15 -14.83 36.09
C ASP A 646 16.23 -16.00 36.50
N GLN A 647 15.93 -16.12 37.79
CA GLN A 647 15.06 -17.14 38.39
C GLN A 647 13.78 -17.37 37.59
N ARG A 648 13.45 -18.64 37.38
CA ARG A 648 12.21 -19.08 36.71
C ARG A 648 11.26 -19.77 37.67
N MET A 649 9.97 -19.69 37.34
CA MET A 649 8.87 -20.28 38.12
C MET A 649 9.11 -21.77 38.42
N CYS A 650 9.74 -22.53 37.53
CA CYS A 650 10.21 -23.90 37.77
C CYS A 650 11.73 -23.93 37.95
N ARG A 651 12.19 -24.53 39.06
CA ARG A 651 13.62 -24.67 39.40
C ARG A 651 14.32 -25.87 38.72
N ASP A 652 13.58 -26.82 38.17
CA ASP A 652 14.12 -27.89 37.28
C ASP A 652 13.38 -27.82 35.93
N LEU A 653 13.86 -26.96 35.03
CA LEU A 653 13.34 -26.85 33.67
C LEU A 653 13.75 -28.04 32.80
N ALA A 654 14.85 -28.73 33.13
CA ALA A 654 15.26 -29.94 32.42
C ALA A 654 14.23 -31.06 32.64
N ALA A 655 13.76 -31.31 33.87
CA ALA A 655 12.74 -32.31 34.14
C ALA A 655 11.38 -31.96 33.52
N GLN A 656 11.07 -30.67 33.36
CA GLN A 656 9.94 -30.23 32.57
C GLN A 656 10.14 -30.58 31.08
N ALA A 657 11.30 -30.27 30.50
CA ALA A 657 11.60 -30.58 29.10
C ALA A 657 11.52 -32.09 28.86
N ASP A 658 12.21 -32.89 29.67
CA ASP A 658 12.17 -34.36 29.68
C ASP A 658 10.72 -34.90 29.67
N ALA A 659 9.86 -34.33 30.53
CA ALA A 659 8.45 -34.71 30.61
C ALA A 659 7.62 -34.30 29.38
N LEU A 660 7.86 -33.11 28.81
CA LEU A 660 7.16 -32.61 27.61
C LEU A 660 7.60 -33.34 26.34
N ILE A 661 8.88 -33.70 26.22
CA ILE A 661 9.43 -34.46 25.10
C ILE A 661 8.83 -35.88 25.06
N ALA A 662 8.49 -36.47 26.22
CA ALA A 662 7.74 -37.72 26.34
C ALA A 662 6.20 -37.54 26.32
N GLU A 663 5.70 -36.33 26.04
CA GLU A 663 4.28 -35.91 26.09
C GLU A 663 3.54 -36.28 27.41
N GLN A 664 4.27 -36.38 28.53
CA GLN A 664 3.73 -36.76 29.84
C GLN A 664 3.28 -35.55 30.67
N ALA A 665 2.38 -35.80 31.62
CA ALA A 665 1.95 -34.80 32.59
C ALA A 665 3.09 -34.41 33.55
N VAL A 666 3.75 -33.27 33.29
CA VAL A 666 4.85 -32.66 34.08
C VAL A 666 4.60 -32.66 35.60
N GLU A 667 3.34 -32.60 36.02
CA GLU A 667 2.97 -32.62 37.43
C GLU A 667 3.30 -33.98 38.07
N GLN A 668 2.94 -35.07 37.39
CA GLN A 668 3.12 -36.45 37.85
C GLN A 668 4.56 -36.95 37.62
N THR A 669 5.22 -36.54 36.53
CA THR A 669 6.57 -37.01 36.20
C THR A 669 7.71 -36.18 36.81
N ALA A 670 7.51 -34.88 37.02
CA ALA A 670 8.58 -33.97 37.46
C ALA A 670 8.29 -33.22 38.77
N CYS A 671 7.02 -33.08 39.21
CA CYS A 671 6.69 -32.30 40.41
C CYS A 671 6.46 -33.15 41.66
N ALA A 672 5.34 -33.88 41.72
CA ALA A 672 4.99 -34.75 42.83
C ALA A 672 3.97 -35.81 42.39
N VAL A 673 4.18 -37.06 42.81
CA VAL A 673 3.24 -38.16 42.58
C VAL A 673 3.34 -39.18 43.70
N SER A 674 2.20 -39.69 44.16
CA SER A 674 2.15 -40.90 44.99
C SER A 674 1.99 -42.11 44.07
N ARG A 675 2.86 -43.10 44.20
CA ARG A 675 2.84 -44.31 43.36
C ARG A 675 3.34 -45.51 44.16
N ASP A 676 2.61 -46.62 44.07
CA ASP A 676 2.96 -47.90 44.71
C ASP A 676 3.17 -47.76 46.24
N GLY A 677 2.37 -46.91 46.88
CA GLY A 677 2.45 -46.59 48.32
C GLY A 677 3.59 -45.64 48.73
N LYS A 678 4.32 -45.06 47.76
CA LYS A 678 5.46 -44.19 47.99
C LYS A 678 5.30 -42.83 47.31
N ASP A 679 5.56 -41.77 48.06
CA ASP A 679 5.55 -40.40 47.54
C ASP A 679 6.90 -40.02 46.91
N TYR A 680 6.85 -39.60 45.66
CA TYR A 680 7.99 -39.05 44.91
C TYR A 680 7.78 -37.55 44.72
N LYS A 681 8.80 -36.75 45.05
CA LYS A 681 8.69 -35.29 45.14
C LYS A 681 9.96 -34.61 44.63
N CYS A 682 9.80 -33.55 43.84
CA CYS A 682 10.91 -32.74 43.36
C CYS A 682 11.70 -32.14 44.55
N PRO A 683 13.04 -32.15 44.55
CA PRO A 683 13.85 -31.52 45.59
C PRO A 683 13.49 -30.04 45.81
N HIS A 684 13.12 -29.34 44.74
CA HIS A 684 12.73 -27.93 44.78
C HIS A 684 11.23 -27.70 44.99
N PHE A 685 10.41 -28.73 45.22
CA PHE A 685 8.94 -28.62 45.19
C PHE A 685 8.40 -27.52 46.10
N GLU A 686 8.94 -27.37 47.31
CA GLU A 686 8.43 -26.39 48.27
C GLU A 686 8.82 -24.94 47.96
N VAL A 687 10.02 -24.73 47.38
CA VAL A 687 10.58 -23.40 47.06
C VAL A 687 10.20 -22.92 45.65
N CYS A 688 9.84 -23.84 44.75
CA CYS A 688 9.46 -23.63 43.37
C CYS A 688 8.28 -22.64 43.22
N GLY A 689 8.49 -21.55 42.47
CA GLY A 689 7.47 -20.52 42.21
C GLY A 689 6.16 -21.07 41.65
N TYR A 690 6.24 -22.11 40.80
CA TYR A 690 5.07 -22.76 40.21
C TYR A 690 4.20 -23.50 41.25
N GLN A 691 4.79 -24.05 42.31
CA GLN A 691 4.01 -24.64 43.41
C GLN A 691 3.57 -23.57 44.42
N ARG A 692 4.40 -22.53 44.62
CA ARG A 692 4.07 -21.36 45.43
C ARG A 692 2.83 -20.63 44.91
N GLN A 693 2.68 -20.45 43.59
CA GLN A 693 1.47 -19.85 43.01
C GLN A 693 0.23 -20.75 43.15
N LYS A 694 0.35 -22.09 43.07
CA LYS A 694 -0.79 -23.00 43.30
C LYS A 694 -1.41 -22.81 44.67
N ARG A 695 -0.58 -22.71 45.72
CA ARG A 695 -1.04 -22.46 47.10
C ARG A 695 -1.74 -21.11 47.24
N ARG A 696 -1.31 -20.09 46.49
CA ARG A 696 -2.00 -18.77 46.42
C ARG A 696 -3.31 -18.86 45.63
N ALA A 697 -3.34 -19.60 44.52
CA ALA A 697 -4.51 -19.74 43.64
C ALA A 697 -5.74 -20.36 44.34
N ALA A 698 -5.52 -21.18 45.37
CA ALA A 698 -6.58 -21.71 46.22
C ALA A 698 -7.45 -20.60 46.83
N TYR A 699 -6.86 -19.48 47.24
CA TYR A 699 -7.51 -18.36 47.93
C TYR A 699 -7.83 -17.17 47.01
N ALA A 700 -7.46 -17.26 45.72
CA ALA A 700 -7.74 -16.23 44.73
C ALA A 700 -9.22 -16.25 44.31
N GLN A 701 -9.84 -15.08 44.29
CA GLN A 701 -11.17 -14.82 43.71
C GLN A 701 -11.05 -14.52 42.21
N VAL A 702 -9.97 -13.82 41.82
CA VAL A 702 -9.64 -13.47 40.43
C VAL A 702 -8.30 -14.09 40.06
N ILE A 703 -8.24 -14.75 38.90
CA ILE A 703 -7.01 -15.32 38.35
C ILE A 703 -6.76 -14.72 36.98
N ILE A 704 -5.66 -13.98 36.84
CA ILE A 704 -5.24 -13.36 35.58
C ILE A 704 -4.24 -14.29 34.89
N CYS A 705 -4.31 -14.48 33.56
CA CYS A 705 -3.41 -15.37 32.82
C CYS A 705 -3.15 -14.88 31.39
N ALA A 706 -2.03 -15.28 30.78
CA ALA A 706 -1.75 -14.98 29.37
C ALA A 706 -2.73 -15.73 28.42
N HIS A 707 -3.09 -15.15 27.28
CA HIS A 707 -4.00 -15.74 26.27
C HIS A 707 -3.68 -17.20 25.90
N ASP A 708 -2.40 -17.55 25.72
CA ASP A 708 -1.97 -18.92 25.38
C ASP A 708 -2.47 -19.97 26.40
N SER A 709 -2.66 -19.59 27.66
CA SER A 709 -3.16 -20.46 28.75
C SER A 709 -4.51 -21.12 28.40
N LEU A 710 -5.35 -20.46 27.61
CA LEU A 710 -6.68 -20.95 27.23
C LEU A 710 -6.62 -22.15 26.27
N PHE A 711 -5.50 -22.33 25.55
CA PHE A 711 -5.23 -23.45 24.63
C PHE A 711 -4.54 -24.63 25.32
N HIS A 712 -4.09 -24.45 26.57
CA HIS A 712 -3.54 -25.50 27.42
C HIS A 712 -4.57 -26.05 28.41
N ALA A 713 -4.29 -27.23 28.96
CA ALA A 713 -5.16 -27.87 29.93
C ALA A 713 -5.26 -27.02 31.21
N MET A 714 -6.48 -26.61 31.58
CA MET A 714 -6.72 -25.78 32.76
C MET A 714 -6.21 -26.48 34.04
N PRO A 715 -5.36 -25.82 34.85
CA PRO A 715 -4.89 -26.35 36.12
C PRO A 715 -6.06 -26.65 37.08
N GLN A 716 -6.15 -27.87 37.59
CA GLN A 716 -7.28 -28.32 38.43
C GLN A 716 -7.58 -27.41 39.63
N ILE A 717 -6.56 -26.75 40.20
CA ILE A 717 -6.69 -25.83 41.33
C ILE A 717 -7.59 -24.62 41.04
N ILE A 718 -7.70 -24.20 39.77
CA ILE A 718 -8.55 -23.08 39.33
C ILE A 718 -10.04 -23.43 39.48
N GLY A 719 -10.41 -24.71 39.36
CA GLY A 719 -11.82 -25.14 39.30
C GLY A 719 -12.53 -24.62 38.05
N ARG A 720 -13.86 -24.79 37.98
CA ARG A 720 -14.65 -24.13 36.91
C ARG A 720 -14.72 -22.62 37.20
N PRO A 721 -14.42 -21.74 36.24
CA PRO A 721 -14.68 -20.32 36.41
C PRO A 721 -16.18 -20.01 36.54
N ALA A 722 -16.51 -18.89 37.17
CA ALA A 722 -17.86 -18.29 37.13
C ALA A 722 -18.01 -17.30 35.96
N LEU A 723 -16.90 -16.79 35.45
CA LEU A 723 -16.79 -15.83 34.36
C LEU A 723 -15.38 -15.93 33.76
N LEU A 724 -15.28 -15.85 32.44
CA LEU A 724 -14.03 -15.61 31.72
C LEU A 724 -14.11 -14.25 31.03
N VAL A 725 -13.25 -13.32 31.42
CA VAL A 725 -12.96 -12.10 30.65
C VAL A 725 -11.77 -12.38 29.75
N ILE A 726 -11.81 -11.91 28.50
CA ILE A 726 -10.68 -11.86 27.58
C ILE A 726 -10.50 -10.40 27.16
N ASP A 727 -9.27 -9.87 27.25
CA ASP A 727 -8.95 -8.46 27.00
C ASP A 727 -7.94 -8.31 25.85
N GLU A 728 -8.25 -7.45 24.88
CA GLU A 728 -7.62 -7.34 23.55
C GLU A 728 -7.72 -8.63 22.70
N GLY A 729 -7.20 -8.59 21.47
CA GLY A 729 -7.31 -9.70 20.52
C GLY A 729 -6.51 -10.96 20.91
N PHE A 730 -7.20 -12.11 21.05
CA PHE A 730 -6.56 -13.38 21.45
C PHE A 730 -6.34 -14.40 20.31
N TRP A 731 -6.97 -14.20 19.15
CA TRP A 731 -7.09 -15.22 18.10
C TRP A 731 -5.74 -15.77 17.60
N GLN A 732 -4.72 -14.91 17.46
CA GLN A 732 -3.37 -15.34 17.02
C GLN A 732 -2.73 -16.36 17.98
N ALA A 733 -2.97 -16.25 19.29
CA ALA A 733 -2.40 -17.17 20.29
C ALA A 733 -2.92 -18.61 20.15
N GLY A 734 -3.99 -18.83 19.38
CA GLY A 734 -4.50 -20.16 19.05
C GLY A 734 -3.85 -20.80 17.80
N LEU A 735 -3.17 -20.05 16.95
CA LEU A 735 -2.63 -20.56 15.68
C LEU A 735 -1.39 -21.45 15.89
N ARG A 736 -1.21 -22.46 15.04
CA ARG A 736 -0.09 -23.43 15.09
C ARG A 736 0.40 -23.71 13.67
N GLY A 737 1.72 -23.81 13.50
CA GLY A 737 2.39 -23.97 12.20
C GLY A 737 2.71 -22.68 11.44
N THR A 738 2.20 -21.53 11.89
CA THR A 738 2.31 -20.23 11.20
C THR A 738 3.67 -19.58 11.41
N ASP A 739 4.12 -19.51 12.66
CA ASP A 739 5.29 -18.74 13.09
C ASP A 739 6.57 -19.61 13.13
N SER A 740 6.36 -20.93 13.10
CA SER A 740 7.39 -21.97 13.00
C SER A 740 6.72 -23.21 12.40
N PRO A 741 7.27 -23.80 11.33
CA PRO A 741 6.59 -24.87 10.61
C PRO A 741 6.56 -26.14 11.46
N VAL A 742 5.36 -26.68 11.68
CA VAL A 742 5.20 -27.98 12.38
C VAL A 742 5.30 -29.09 11.35
N GLN A 743 6.54 -29.54 11.12
CA GLN A 743 6.83 -30.54 10.10
C GLN A 743 6.79 -31.97 10.66
N ILE A 744 6.40 -32.91 9.80
CA ILE A 744 6.55 -34.36 9.92
C ILE A 744 7.29 -34.83 8.66
N THR A 745 8.39 -35.58 8.77
CA THR A 745 8.97 -36.24 7.58
C THR A 745 8.00 -37.32 7.11
N ILE A 746 7.73 -37.40 5.79
CA ILE A 746 6.81 -38.40 5.25
C ILE A 746 7.28 -39.80 5.69
N ASP A 747 8.57 -40.08 5.59
CA ASP A 747 9.16 -41.38 5.92
C ASP A 747 8.88 -41.85 7.37
N SER A 748 8.63 -40.94 8.31
CA SER A 748 8.27 -41.30 9.71
C SER A 748 6.83 -41.82 9.87
N LEU A 749 6.02 -41.68 8.82
CA LEU A 749 4.66 -42.20 8.73
C LEU A 749 4.59 -43.62 8.14
N ASP A 750 5.72 -44.21 7.73
CA ASP A 750 5.77 -45.54 7.11
C ASP A 750 5.06 -46.58 8.00
N PRO A 751 4.05 -47.30 7.48
CA PRO A 751 3.33 -48.34 8.23
C PRO A 751 4.13 -49.64 8.42
N SER A 752 5.24 -49.82 7.70
CA SER A 752 6.15 -50.98 7.83
C SER A 752 7.21 -50.81 8.92
N GLU A 753 7.24 -49.65 9.58
CA GLU A 753 8.11 -49.37 10.74
C GLU A 753 7.96 -50.40 11.85
N LYS A 754 9.06 -51.10 12.18
CA LYS A 754 9.06 -52.26 13.10
C LYS A 754 8.81 -51.88 14.57
N GLU A 755 8.85 -50.58 14.87
CA GLU A 755 8.57 -50.01 16.19
C GLU A 755 7.17 -49.39 16.32
N LEU A 756 6.36 -49.35 15.25
CA LEU A 756 4.99 -48.82 15.29
C LEU A 756 4.09 -49.72 16.16
N ARG A 757 3.80 -49.28 17.38
CA ARG A 757 3.03 -50.04 18.39
C ARG A 757 2.15 -49.14 19.23
N CYS A 758 0.89 -49.55 19.41
CA CYS A 758 -0.04 -49.03 20.40
C CYS A 758 0.12 -49.77 21.74
N TYR A 759 -0.22 -49.10 22.83
CA TYR A 759 -0.14 -49.64 24.19
C TYR A 759 -1.45 -49.39 24.95
N ASP A 760 -1.84 -50.35 25.80
CA ASP A 760 -3.03 -50.27 26.63
C ASP A 760 -2.84 -49.30 27.82
N GLY A 761 -3.91 -49.08 28.59
CA GLY A 761 -3.86 -48.26 29.81
C GLY A 761 -2.91 -48.74 30.92
N LYS A 762 -2.32 -49.94 30.79
CA LYS A 762 -1.31 -50.52 31.68
C LYS A 762 0.11 -50.46 31.08
N GLY A 763 0.26 -49.99 29.84
CA GLY A 763 1.52 -49.95 29.10
C GLY A 763 1.93 -51.29 28.47
N GLN A 764 1.01 -52.25 28.35
CA GLN A 764 1.21 -53.51 27.61
C GLN A 764 0.97 -53.28 26.12
N TYR A 765 1.57 -54.12 25.26
CA TYR A 765 1.42 -54.00 23.81
C TYR A 765 0.00 -54.38 23.36
N ASP A 766 -0.70 -53.46 22.72
CA ASP A 766 -2.03 -53.69 22.19
C ASP A 766 -1.96 -54.05 20.70
N TYR A 767 -2.00 -55.36 20.41
CA TYR A 767 -1.89 -55.85 19.03
C TYR A 767 -3.07 -55.43 18.14
N PRO A 768 -4.36 -55.62 18.52
CA PRO A 768 -5.50 -55.15 17.73
C PRO A 768 -5.44 -53.66 17.39
N GLU A 769 -5.21 -52.80 18.38
CA GLU A 769 -5.19 -51.35 18.18
C GLU A 769 -3.95 -50.89 17.39
N THR A 770 -2.88 -51.68 17.41
CA THR A 770 -1.74 -51.50 16.49
C THR A 770 -2.10 -51.86 15.05
N GLN A 771 -2.83 -52.96 14.81
CA GLN A 771 -3.24 -53.35 13.46
C GLN A 771 -4.22 -52.35 12.84
N PHE A 772 -5.13 -51.76 13.63
CA PHE A 772 -5.98 -50.66 13.14
C PHE A 772 -5.15 -49.43 12.76
N LEU A 773 -4.17 -49.02 13.57
CA LEU A 773 -3.31 -47.87 13.24
C LEU A 773 -2.46 -48.12 11.98
N ILE A 774 -1.89 -49.32 11.82
CA ILE A 774 -1.18 -49.74 10.60
C ILE A 774 -2.12 -49.66 9.39
N THR A 775 -3.36 -50.17 9.52
CA THR A 775 -4.37 -50.13 8.45
C THR A 775 -4.72 -48.70 8.04
N TYR A 776 -4.83 -47.75 8.97
CA TYR A 776 -5.08 -46.35 8.65
C TYR A 776 -3.85 -45.67 8.05
N ARG A 777 -2.64 -45.91 8.59
CA ARG A 777 -1.39 -45.39 8.02
C ARG A 777 -1.14 -45.89 6.60
N LEU A 778 -1.40 -47.16 6.27
CA LEU A 778 -1.32 -47.70 4.90
C LEU A 778 -2.15 -46.90 3.90
N LYS A 779 -3.41 -46.62 4.22
CA LYS A 779 -4.32 -45.83 3.36
C LYS A 779 -3.86 -44.39 3.16
N LEU A 780 -3.23 -43.78 4.17
CA LEU A 780 -2.62 -42.46 4.03
C LEU A 780 -1.31 -42.54 3.23
N TRP A 781 -0.50 -43.59 3.44
CA TRP A 781 0.77 -43.82 2.75
C TRP A 781 0.62 -43.89 1.23
N GLU A 782 -0.40 -44.61 0.75
CA GLU A 782 -0.76 -44.68 -0.68
C GLU A 782 -1.04 -43.28 -1.29
N VAL A 783 -1.71 -42.39 -0.54
CA VAL A 783 -1.92 -40.98 -0.92
C VAL A 783 -0.60 -40.21 -0.87
N LEU A 784 0.23 -40.39 0.16
CA LEU A 784 1.50 -39.67 0.31
C LEU A 784 2.54 -40.05 -0.75
N GLN A 785 2.53 -41.28 -1.26
CA GLN A 785 3.43 -41.70 -2.34
C GLN A 785 3.01 -41.15 -3.71
N SER A 786 1.70 -40.99 -3.94
CA SER A 786 1.15 -40.48 -5.22
C SER A 786 1.02 -38.96 -5.29
N THR A 787 0.78 -38.29 -4.16
CA THR A 787 0.54 -36.83 -4.12
C THR A 787 1.84 -36.03 -4.33
N LYS A 788 1.81 -35.06 -5.25
CA LYS A 788 2.90 -34.10 -5.50
C LYS A 788 2.95 -33.02 -4.39
N SER A 789 3.65 -31.90 -4.61
CA SER A 789 3.66 -30.80 -3.63
C SER A 789 2.30 -30.08 -3.59
N GLY A 790 1.90 -29.56 -2.41
CA GLY A 790 0.60 -28.93 -2.16
C GLY A 790 -0.28 -29.72 -1.17
N PRO A 791 -1.55 -29.34 -1.00
CA PRO A 791 -2.45 -29.93 0.01
C PRO A 791 -2.93 -31.34 -0.39
N LEU A 792 -3.16 -32.20 0.61
CA LEU A 792 -3.74 -33.53 0.36
C LEU A 792 -5.20 -33.40 -0.12
N ARG A 793 -5.51 -34.01 -1.28
CA ARG A 793 -6.82 -33.84 -1.92
C ARG A 793 -7.89 -34.73 -1.31
N TYR A 794 -9.12 -34.22 -1.24
CA TYR A 794 -10.29 -34.96 -0.80
C TYR A 794 -10.55 -36.20 -1.67
N ALA A 795 -10.34 -36.10 -2.98
CA ALA A 795 -10.52 -37.20 -3.92
C ALA A 795 -9.62 -38.39 -3.56
N ASP A 796 -8.33 -38.14 -3.29
CA ASP A 796 -7.32 -39.16 -3.06
C ASP A 796 -7.49 -39.81 -1.68
N LEU A 797 -7.74 -39.00 -0.64
CA LEU A 797 -8.07 -39.48 0.72
C LEU A 797 -9.35 -40.33 0.72
N LYS A 798 -10.35 -39.97 -0.10
CA LYS A 798 -11.58 -40.75 -0.26
C LYS A 798 -11.35 -42.03 -1.07
N ALA A 799 -10.48 -42.00 -2.09
CA ALA A 799 -10.20 -43.14 -2.96
C ALA A 799 -9.56 -44.32 -2.20
N THR A 800 -8.66 -44.06 -1.25
CA THR A 800 -8.10 -45.11 -0.36
C THR A 800 -9.06 -45.55 0.75
N GLY A 801 -10.28 -45.00 0.79
CA GLY A 801 -11.30 -45.36 1.76
C GLY A 801 -10.93 -44.96 3.19
N LEU A 802 -10.30 -43.80 3.38
CA LEU A 802 -10.33 -43.11 4.67
C LEU A 802 -11.72 -42.50 4.89
N THR A 803 -12.14 -42.41 6.14
CA THR A 803 -13.37 -41.74 6.56
C THR A 803 -13.03 -40.76 7.69
N PRO A 804 -13.88 -39.76 7.95
CA PRO A 804 -13.70 -38.86 9.10
C PRO A 804 -13.55 -39.62 10.42
N GLN A 805 -14.26 -40.74 10.57
CA GLN A 805 -14.18 -41.57 11.77
C GLN A 805 -12.86 -42.35 11.83
N ASN A 806 -12.43 -42.99 10.73
CA ASN A 806 -11.11 -43.65 10.66
C ASN A 806 -9.98 -42.68 11.09
N CYS A 807 -10.07 -41.41 10.69
CA CYS A 807 -9.09 -40.39 11.03
C CYS A 807 -9.21 -39.92 12.50
N ARG A 808 -10.41 -39.84 13.09
CA ARG A 808 -10.60 -39.63 14.54
C ARG A 808 -10.07 -40.79 15.38
N ASP A 809 -10.25 -42.02 14.90
CA ASP A 809 -9.76 -43.23 15.54
C ASP A 809 -8.23 -43.27 15.45
N ALA A 810 -7.64 -43.07 14.26
CA ALA A 810 -6.19 -42.92 14.07
C ALA A 810 -5.58 -41.81 14.95
N ALA A 811 -6.24 -40.64 15.09
CA ALA A 811 -5.81 -39.57 15.98
C ALA A 811 -5.82 -39.95 17.49
N SER A 812 -6.55 -41.01 17.85
CA SER A 812 -6.62 -41.56 19.19
C SER A 812 -5.59 -42.68 19.36
N LEU A 813 -5.44 -43.55 18.36
CA LEU A 813 -4.45 -44.63 18.30
C LEU A 813 -3.00 -44.13 18.25
N GLU A 814 -2.72 -43.04 17.53
CA GLU A 814 -1.39 -42.39 17.58
C GLU A 814 -1.00 -42.05 19.02
N ARG A 815 -1.96 -41.59 19.85
CA ARG A 815 -1.71 -41.29 21.27
C ARG A 815 -1.49 -42.55 22.10
N MET A 816 -2.02 -43.70 21.71
CA MET A 816 -1.71 -44.99 22.33
C MET A 816 -0.27 -45.45 22.06
N ARG A 817 0.47 -44.84 21.13
CA ARG A 817 1.94 -45.02 21.01
C ARG A 817 2.72 -44.43 22.20
N LEU A 818 2.11 -43.57 23.02
CA LEU A 818 2.77 -42.91 24.15
C LEU A 818 3.00 -43.86 25.33
N ARG A 819 4.18 -44.46 25.36
CA ARG A 819 4.66 -45.24 26.51
C ARG A 819 5.09 -44.30 27.64
N ASN A 820 4.68 -44.60 28.87
CA ASN A 820 5.19 -43.89 30.03
C ASN A 820 6.65 -44.33 30.33
N PRO A 821 7.66 -43.44 30.27
CA PRO A 821 9.06 -43.77 30.57
C PRO A 821 9.33 -44.17 32.04
N GLY A 822 8.35 -43.99 32.94
CA GLY A 822 8.55 -44.14 34.37
C GLY A 822 9.44 -43.04 34.96
N LEU A 823 9.40 -41.84 34.38
CA LEU A 823 9.98 -40.64 34.99
C LEU A 823 9.22 -40.34 36.29
N LEU A 824 9.97 -40.12 37.37
CA LEU A 824 9.44 -39.76 38.68
C LEU A 824 10.17 -38.50 39.21
N PRO A 825 9.48 -37.66 39.99
CA PRO A 825 10.07 -36.46 40.58
C PRO A 825 11.32 -36.79 41.42
N GLY A 826 12.39 -36.02 41.22
CA GLY A 826 13.68 -36.22 41.90
C GLY A 826 14.68 -37.14 41.19
N MET A 827 14.34 -37.74 40.05
CA MET A 827 15.32 -38.46 39.22
C MET A 827 16.38 -37.49 38.64
N GLY A 828 17.65 -37.85 38.79
CA GLY A 828 18.78 -37.09 38.24
C GLY A 828 18.88 -37.21 36.70
N PRO A 829 19.44 -36.21 35.99
CA PRO A 829 19.38 -36.13 34.52
C PRO A 829 19.86 -37.38 33.79
N LYS A 830 20.96 -38.01 34.24
CA LYS A 830 21.48 -39.27 33.65
C LYS A 830 20.47 -40.43 33.73
N GLU A 831 19.67 -40.51 34.79
CA GLU A 831 18.60 -41.52 34.86
C GLU A 831 17.42 -41.15 33.95
N ARG A 832 17.03 -39.87 33.90
CA ARG A 832 15.92 -39.42 33.06
C ARG A 832 16.20 -39.68 31.58
N ALA A 833 17.40 -39.35 31.10
CA ALA A 833 17.87 -39.71 29.75
C ALA A 833 17.81 -41.23 29.50
N ARG A 834 18.33 -42.05 30.42
CA ARG A 834 18.28 -43.54 30.37
C ARG A 834 16.85 -44.13 30.39
N LYS A 835 15.85 -43.35 30.81
CA LYS A 835 14.43 -43.74 30.76
C LYS A 835 13.73 -43.24 29.50
N LEU A 836 14.06 -42.04 29.04
CA LEU A 836 13.60 -41.49 27.76
C LEU A 836 14.05 -42.36 26.58
N SER A 837 15.33 -42.78 26.56
CA SER A 837 15.92 -43.66 25.53
C SER A 837 15.36 -45.10 25.51
N LYS A 838 14.26 -45.36 26.21
CA LYS A 838 13.49 -46.62 26.17
C LYS A 838 12.10 -46.46 25.56
N VAL A 839 11.66 -45.22 25.31
CA VAL A 839 10.33 -44.88 24.78
C VAL A 839 10.38 -43.86 23.64
N ILE A 840 11.49 -43.13 23.53
CA ILE A 840 11.81 -42.23 22.41
C ILE A 840 12.99 -42.85 21.66
N PRO A 841 12.94 -42.95 20.32
CA PRO A 841 14.07 -43.44 19.53
C PRO A 841 15.35 -42.61 19.69
N ALA A 842 16.46 -43.16 19.21
CA ALA A 842 17.73 -42.45 19.16
C ALA A 842 17.69 -41.29 18.15
N GLU A 843 18.57 -40.31 18.35
CA GLU A 843 18.77 -39.21 17.42
C GLU A 843 19.21 -39.75 16.04
N GLY A 844 18.59 -39.26 14.96
CA GLY A 844 18.73 -39.79 13.60
C GLY A 844 17.74 -40.91 13.21
N VAL A 845 16.97 -41.48 14.14
CA VAL A 845 15.91 -42.47 13.79
C VAL A 845 14.65 -41.74 13.32
N CYS A 846 14.01 -42.26 12.27
CA CYS A 846 12.81 -41.67 11.70
C CYS A 846 11.60 -41.81 12.65
N TRP A 847 11.12 -40.70 13.22
CA TRP A 847 10.08 -40.76 14.26
C TRP A 847 9.11 -39.59 14.21
N THR A 848 7.81 -39.88 14.08
CA THR A 848 6.75 -38.89 14.29
C THR A 848 6.37 -38.81 15.78
N PRO A 849 6.44 -37.62 16.41
CA PRO A 849 5.85 -37.42 17.73
C PRO A 849 4.34 -37.71 17.71
N PRO A 850 3.82 -38.59 18.58
CA PRO A 850 2.39 -38.94 18.67
C PRO A 850 1.43 -37.75 18.66
N GLY A 851 1.74 -36.66 19.36
CA GLY A 851 0.92 -35.46 19.42
C GLY A 851 0.85 -34.70 18.10
N ARG A 852 1.90 -34.74 17.26
CA ARG A 852 1.90 -34.15 15.90
C ARG A 852 1.09 -35.02 14.93
N ALA A 853 1.31 -36.34 14.96
CA ALA A 853 0.52 -37.27 14.14
C ALA A 853 -0.98 -37.19 14.49
N ALA A 854 -1.32 -37.14 15.77
CA ALA A 854 -2.69 -36.94 16.25
C ALA A 854 -3.29 -35.56 15.92
N ALA A 855 -2.47 -34.55 15.59
CA ALA A 855 -2.94 -33.27 15.06
C ALA A 855 -3.23 -33.39 13.56
N MET A 856 -2.29 -33.90 12.77
CA MET A 856 -2.46 -34.21 11.34
C MET A 856 -3.76 -34.98 11.08
N TRP A 857 -3.97 -36.11 11.75
CA TRP A 857 -5.17 -36.94 11.58
C TRP A 857 -6.49 -36.21 11.87
N ARG A 858 -6.50 -35.18 12.73
CA ARG A 858 -7.70 -34.37 12.97
C ARG A 858 -7.97 -33.41 11.82
N ILE A 859 -6.94 -32.74 11.30
CA ILE A 859 -7.06 -31.88 10.12
C ILE A 859 -7.59 -32.70 8.92
N LEU A 860 -7.17 -33.96 8.78
CA LEU A 860 -7.72 -34.90 7.78
C LEU A 860 -9.19 -35.28 8.07
N ALA A 861 -9.55 -35.53 9.33
CA ALA A 861 -10.93 -35.85 9.71
C ALA A 861 -11.89 -34.68 9.42
N ASP A 862 -11.51 -33.47 9.79
CA ASP A 862 -12.31 -32.26 9.62
C ASP A 862 -12.48 -31.93 8.13
N ALA A 863 -11.40 -32.07 7.33
CA ALA A 863 -11.46 -31.91 5.88
C ALA A 863 -12.35 -32.97 5.19
N LEU A 864 -12.33 -34.22 5.64
CA LEU A 864 -13.20 -35.29 5.13
C LEU A 864 -14.67 -35.09 5.51
N ASP A 865 -14.99 -34.64 6.72
CA ASP A 865 -16.37 -34.30 7.14
C ASP A 865 -16.94 -33.15 6.29
N GLU A 866 -16.14 -32.11 6.09
CA GLU A 866 -16.47 -30.95 5.25
C GLU A 866 -16.38 -31.22 3.73
N ARG A 867 -15.95 -32.42 3.32
CA ARG A 867 -15.82 -32.88 1.92
C ARG A 867 -14.91 -32.00 1.05
N ARG A 868 -13.77 -31.59 1.60
CA ARG A 868 -12.82 -30.64 0.98
C ARG A 868 -11.37 -31.08 1.15
N ASP A 869 -10.48 -30.50 0.38
CA ASP A 869 -9.04 -30.74 0.50
C ASP A 869 -8.51 -30.34 1.89
N ALA A 870 -7.50 -31.06 2.37
CA ALA A 870 -6.90 -30.88 3.68
C ALA A 870 -5.80 -29.81 3.64
N TRP A 871 -6.17 -28.55 3.40
CA TRP A 871 -5.22 -27.44 3.25
C TRP A 871 -4.29 -27.22 4.45
N GLY A 872 -4.69 -27.65 5.66
CA GLY A 872 -3.81 -27.65 6.84
C GLY A 872 -2.75 -28.76 6.87
N VAL A 873 -2.64 -29.59 5.82
CA VAL A 873 -1.61 -30.63 5.64
C VAL A 873 -1.03 -30.50 4.21
N GLU A 874 0.09 -29.80 4.09
CA GLU A 874 0.76 -29.50 2.81
C GLU A 874 2.02 -30.36 2.61
N ILE A 875 2.19 -30.96 1.43
CA ILE A 875 3.42 -31.68 1.06
C ILE A 875 4.52 -30.66 0.70
N GLY A 876 5.39 -30.41 1.68
CA GLY A 876 6.57 -29.55 1.60
C GLY A 876 7.87 -30.34 1.42
N ARG A 877 8.99 -29.65 1.67
CA ARG A 877 10.35 -30.20 1.66
C ARG A 877 11.17 -29.57 2.80
N MET A 878 12.06 -30.37 3.38
CA MET A 878 13.02 -29.92 4.39
C MET A 878 14.43 -30.30 3.93
N HIS A 879 15.37 -29.34 4.03
CA HIS A 879 16.79 -29.59 3.80
C HIS A 879 17.44 -30.06 5.10
N THR A 880 18.15 -31.18 5.05
CA THR A 880 18.96 -31.74 6.12
C THR A 880 20.42 -31.83 5.65
N GLU A 881 21.34 -32.15 6.56
CA GLU A 881 22.76 -32.37 6.20
C GLU A 881 22.95 -33.55 5.22
N GLU A 882 22.00 -34.49 5.21
CA GLU A 882 22.00 -35.68 4.35
C GLU A 882 21.26 -35.49 3.01
N GLY A 883 20.49 -34.40 2.82
CA GLY A 883 19.79 -34.15 1.55
C GLY A 883 18.52 -33.30 1.68
N THR A 884 17.51 -33.62 0.85
CA THR A 884 16.21 -32.94 0.84
C THR A 884 15.09 -33.96 1.01
N VAL A 885 14.46 -33.96 2.19
CA VAL A 885 13.42 -34.92 2.60
C VAL A 885 12.03 -34.33 2.33
N ARG A 886 11.04 -35.16 1.97
CA ARG A 886 9.64 -34.72 1.83
C ARG A 886 9.00 -34.57 3.22
N THR A 887 8.29 -33.46 3.45
CA THR A 887 7.59 -33.21 4.72
C THR A 887 6.09 -33.02 4.51
N LEU A 888 5.34 -33.27 5.58
CA LEU A 888 4.01 -32.71 5.78
C LEU A 888 4.14 -31.50 6.70
N ASP A 889 3.81 -30.33 6.18
CA ASP A 889 3.78 -29.07 6.90
C ASP A 889 2.36 -28.87 7.44
N LEU A 890 2.21 -28.80 8.76
CA LEU A 890 0.91 -28.74 9.44
C LEU A 890 0.54 -27.31 9.85
N TYR A 891 -0.65 -26.86 9.44
CA TYR A 891 -1.22 -25.55 9.78
C TYR A 891 -2.64 -25.73 10.35
N TRP A 892 -2.88 -25.29 11.59
CA TRP A 892 -4.19 -25.39 12.23
C TRP A 892 -4.34 -24.43 13.42
N HIS A 893 -5.55 -24.31 13.96
CA HIS A 893 -5.80 -23.63 15.24
C HIS A 893 -6.00 -24.65 16.37
N ALA A 894 -5.39 -24.41 17.52
CA ALA A 894 -5.75 -25.09 18.75
C ALA A 894 -7.11 -24.58 19.24
N SER A 895 -8.07 -25.46 19.49
CA SER A 895 -9.35 -25.07 20.09
C SER A 895 -9.16 -24.68 21.57
N LEU A 896 -9.92 -23.68 22.04
CA LEU A 896 -9.99 -23.32 23.47
C LEU A 896 -10.39 -24.55 24.30
N ARG A 897 -9.70 -24.82 25.41
CA ARG A 897 -9.99 -26.05 26.18
C ARG A 897 -11.30 -25.94 26.91
N LYS A 898 -12.13 -26.99 26.80
CA LYS A 898 -13.48 -27.09 27.40
C LYS A 898 -13.53 -26.71 28.89
N GLY A 899 -12.46 -26.93 29.67
CA GLY A 899 -12.39 -26.52 31.08
C GLY A 899 -12.51 -25.01 31.31
N TRP A 900 -12.04 -24.18 30.37
CA TRP A 900 -12.15 -22.72 30.45
C TRP A 900 -13.54 -22.22 30.01
N VAL A 901 -14.09 -22.76 28.91
CA VAL A 901 -15.22 -22.15 28.18
C VAL A 901 -16.55 -22.92 28.19
N ALA A 902 -16.56 -24.25 28.37
CA ALA A 902 -17.74 -25.06 28.01
C ALA A 902 -18.95 -24.94 28.95
N ALA A 903 -18.82 -24.27 30.09
CA ALA A 903 -19.89 -23.99 31.05
C ALA A 903 -19.61 -22.67 31.79
N THR A 904 -19.13 -21.68 31.05
CA THR A 904 -18.57 -20.43 31.57
C THR A 904 -19.06 -19.26 30.71
N PRO A 905 -19.70 -18.21 31.30
CA PRO A 905 -19.94 -16.95 30.61
C PRO A 905 -18.63 -16.35 30.11
N VAL A 906 -18.62 -15.83 28.87
CA VAL A 906 -17.41 -15.23 28.27
C VAL A 906 -17.69 -13.79 27.85
N LEU A 907 -16.87 -12.86 28.34
CA LEU A 907 -16.85 -11.47 27.90
C LEU A 907 -15.51 -11.19 27.21
N HIS A 908 -15.53 -10.95 25.89
CA HIS A 908 -14.36 -10.49 25.14
C HIS A 908 -14.46 -8.98 24.92
N ILE A 909 -13.43 -8.22 25.26
CA ILE A 909 -13.32 -6.78 25.01
C ILE A 909 -12.05 -6.51 24.18
N ASP A 910 -12.15 -5.75 23.10
CA ASP A 910 -11.05 -5.50 22.14
C ASP A 910 -11.35 -4.19 21.37
N ALA A 911 -10.34 -3.38 21.05
CA ALA A 911 -10.55 -2.17 20.23
C ALA A 911 -10.81 -2.45 18.74
N THR A 912 -10.41 -3.63 18.32
CA THR A 912 -10.14 -3.99 16.92
C THR A 912 -10.80 -5.32 16.53
N MET A 913 -11.80 -5.73 17.32
CA MET A 913 -12.49 -7.01 17.18
C MET A 913 -13.09 -7.21 15.78
N ARG A 914 -12.87 -8.41 15.24
CA ARG A 914 -13.48 -8.90 14.01
C ARG A 914 -14.14 -10.25 14.30
N GLY A 915 -15.46 -10.35 14.09
CA GLY A 915 -16.25 -11.55 14.39
C GLY A 915 -15.69 -12.79 13.69
N GLU A 916 -15.23 -12.59 12.45
CA GLU A 916 -14.59 -13.56 11.56
C GLU A 916 -13.36 -14.25 12.19
N LEU A 917 -12.68 -13.58 13.12
CA LEU A 917 -11.45 -14.08 13.77
C LEU A 917 -11.70 -14.74 15.12
N VAL A 918 -12.83 -14.42 15.78
CA VAL A 918 -13.17 -14.95 17.12
C VAL A 918 -14.19 -16.09 17.06
N GLN A 919 -15.10 -16.09 16.08
CA GLN A 919 -16.09 -17.16 15.87
C GLN A 919 -15.47 -18.57 15.69
N PRO A 920 -14.31 -18.78 15.04
CA PRO A 920 -13.66 -20.09 14.99
C PRO A 920 -13.31 -20.67 16.37
N TYR A 921 -13.06 -19.81 17.36
CA TYR A 921 -12.76 -20.20 18.74
C TYR A 921 -13.99 -20.19 19.65
N LEU A 922 -14.95 -19.31 19.39
CA LEU A 922 -16.18 -19.10 20.15
C LEU A 922 -17.40 -19.04 19.21
N PRO A 923 -17.90 -20.17 18.67
CA PRO A 923 -18.92 -20.17 17.61
C PRO A 923 -20.28 -19.55 17.98
N GLY A 924 -20.56 -19.36 19.27
CA GLY A 924 -21.76 -18.71 19.79
C GLY A 924 -21.57 -17.26 20.25
N ILE A 925 -20.48 -16.58 19.85
CA ILE A 925 -20.23 -15.19 20.25
C ILE A 925 -21.16 -14.21 19.53
N THR A 926 -21.95 -13.47 20.30
CA THR A 926 -22.64 -12.26 19.82
C THR A 926 -21.65 -11.11 19.86
N VAL A 927 -21.41 -10.42 18.74
CA VAL A 927 -20.58 -9.21 18.71
C VAL A 927 -21.51 -8.00 18.70
N ALA A 928 -21.37 -7.13 19.71
CA ALA A 928 -22.17 -5.91 19.84
C ALA A 928 -21.73 -4.81 18.82
N PRO A 929 -22.57 -3.79 18.58
CA PRO A 929 -22.15 -2.58 17.88
C PRO A 929 -20.89 -1.96 18.51
N PRO A 930 -19.97 -1.38 17.71
CA PRO A 930 -18.72 -0.84 18.21
C PRO A 930 -18.97 0.43 19.06
N VAL A 931 -18.59 0.41 20.33
CA VAL A 931 -18.67 1.59 21.20
C VAL A 931 -17.53 2.55 20.85
N ARG A 932 -17.88 3.67 20.23
CA ARG A 932 -16.95 4.68 19.71
C ARG A 932 -17.15 6.04 20.37
N ALA A 933 -16.07 6.83 20.44
CA ALA A 933 -16.11 8.17 21.00
C ALA A 933 -15.49 9.22 20.08
N GLN A 934 -16.13 10.39 20.00
CA GLN A 934 -15.55 11.57 19.39
C GLN A 934 -14.34 12.07 20.20
N THR A 935 -13.33 12.57 19.50
CA THR A 935 -12.05 13.02 20.08
C THR A 935 -11.77 14.50 19.73
N PRO A 936 -12.59 15.47 20.19
CA PRO A 936 -12.54 16.88 19.76
C PRO A 936 -11.26 17.64 20.15
N HIS A 937 -10.40 17.04 20.98
CA HIS A 937 -9.11 17.60 21.41
C HIS A 937 -7.91 16.86 20.79
N VAL A 938 -8.15 16.06 19.74
CA VAL A 938 -7.13 15.43 18.91
C VAL A 938 -7.23 16.01 17.50
N ARG A 939 -6.11 16.51 16.96
CA ARG A 939 -6.03 16.97 15.58
C ARG A 939 -5.23 15.99 14.75
N ILE A 940 -5.84 15.41 13.71
CA ILE A 940 -5.25 14.35 12.88
C ILE A 940 -4.99 14.88 11.47
N ARG A 941 -3.71 14.87 11.07
CA ARG A 941 -3.25 15.08 9.70
C ARG A 941 -2.88 13.74 9.09
N GLN A 942 -3.54 13.34 8.01
CA GLN A 942 -3.11 12.19 7.20
C GLN A 942 -2.23 12.63 6.03
N VAL A 943 -1.07 11.99 5.89
CA VAL A 943 -0.06 12.29 4.87
C VAL A 943 0.08 11.09 3.94
N LEU A 944 -0.46 11.25 2.73
CA LEU A 944 -0.46 10.27 1.65
C LEU A 944 0.91 10.22 0.94
N ASN A 945 1.21 9.12 0.25
CA ASN A 945 2.42 8.88 -0.54
C ASN A 945 3.76 9.06 0.23
N ALA A 946 3.73 8.99 1.57
CA ALA A 946 4.91 9.16 2.40
C ALA A 946 5.91 7.97 2.24
N PRO A 947 7.24 8.21 2.14
CA PRO A 947 8.23 7.19 1.81
C PRO A 947 8.63 6.32 3.02
N VAL A 948 7.68 5.95 3.87
CA VAL A 948 7.90 5.29 5.17
C VAL A 948 8.12 3.78 5.11
N SER A 949 7.98 3.16 3.93
CA SER A 949 8.14 1.71 3.80
C SER A 949 9.60 1.27 4.01
N ALA A 950 9.81 0.07 4.54
CA ALA A 950 11.15 -0.49 4.74
C ALA A 950 11.96 -0.58 3.43
N LYS A 951 11.33 -0.75 2.26
CA LYS A 951 12.05 -0.66 0.97
C LYS A 951 12.46 0.78 0.62
N ALA A 952 11.63 1.77 0.93
CA ALA A 952 11.89 3.18 0.63
C ALA A 952 12.97 3.83 1.54
N LEU A 953 13.26 3.23 2.70
CA LEU A 953 14.26 3.73 3.67
C LEU A 953 15.46 2.80 3.86
N THR A 954 15.28 1.49 3.74
CA THR A 954 16.32 0.45 3.91
C THR A 954 16.33 -0.54 2.74
N PRO A 955 16.79 -0.12 1.55
CA PRO A 955 16.98 -1.03 0.42
C PRO A 955 18.00 -2.13 0.75
N MET A 956 17.79 -3.32 0.17
CA MET A 956 18.67 -4.48 0.36
C MET A 956 20.10 -4.20 -0.13
N PRO A 957 21.14 -4.86 0.40
CA PRO A 957 22.54 -4.64 -0.04
C PRO A 957 22.81 -4.90 -1.52
N GLN A 958 21.95 -5.68 -2.20
CA GLN A 958 22.01 -5.97 -3.64
C GLN A 958 21.13 -5.05 -4.49
N ALA A 959 20.59 -3.96 -3.93
CA ALA A 959 19.79 -2.99 -4.68
C ALA A 959 20.68 -2.10 -5.55
N LYS A 960 20.06 -1.43 -6.54
CA LYS A 960 20.77 -0.53 -7.44
C LYS A 960 21.20 0.71 -6.68
N GLU A 961 22.38 1.27 -6.98
CA GLU A 961 22.93 2.48 -6.33
C GLU A 961 21.88 3.60 -6.22
N ARG A 962 21.12 3.85 -7.28
CA ARG A 962 20.01 4.82 -7.31
C ARG A 962 18.94 4.57 -6.22
N GLU A 963 18.63 3.33 -5.88
CA GLU A 963 17.70 3.01 -4.79
C GLU A 963 18.29 3.37 -3.42
N HIS A 964 19.60 3.18 -3.22
CA HIS A 964 20.31 3.69 -2.03
C HIS A 964 20.34 5.22 -1.99
N THR A 965 20.60 5.90 -3.13
CA THR A 965 20.55 7.37 -3.20
C THR A 965 19.15 7.88 -2.89
N THR A 966 18.10 7.26 -3.43
CA THR A 966 16.70 7.62 -3.13
C THR A 966 16.38 7.39 -1.65
N ALA A 967 16.80 6.27 -1.06
CA ALA A 967 16.58 5.98 0.35
C ALA A 967 17.28 6.97 1.29
N ALA A 968 18.53 7.37 0.99
CA ALA A 968 19.23 8.40 1.77
C ALA A 968 18.53 9.76 1.72
N ASN A 969 18.00 10.16 0.55
CA ASN A 969 17.19 11.38 0.43
C ASN A 969 15.86 11.27 1.23
N ASN A 970 15.19 10.12 1.19
CA ASN A 970 13.96 9.87 1.94
C ASN A 970 14.19 9.90 3.47
N GLN A 971 15.26 9.24 3.94
CA GLN A 971 15.67 9.29 5.35
C GLN A 971 15.90 10.74 5.81
N ARG A 972 16.68 11.52 5.05
CA ARG A 972 16.98 12.91 5.39
C ARG A 972 15.70 13.77 5.43
N ALA A 973 14.82 13.62 4.45
CA ALA A 973 13.55 14.34 4.40
C ALA A 973 12.63 13.98 5.58
N LEU A 974 12.57 12.70 5.98
CA LEU A 974 11.82 12.28 7.18
C LEU A 974 12.48 12.77 8.47
N ARG A 975 13.82 12.74 8.61
CA ARG A 975 14.51 13.31 9.79
C ARG A 975 14.20 14.80 9.94
N THR A 976 14.35 15.58 8.86
CA THR A 976 14.03 17.02 8.86
C THR A 976 12.56 17.28 9.19
N TYR A 977 11.62 16.49 8.64
CA TYR A 977 10.20 16.58 8.99
C TYR A 977 9.94 16.27 10.47
N LEU A 978 10.49 15.17 11.00
CA LEU A 978 10.35 14.77 12.40
C LEU A 978 10.92 15.82 13.36
N THR A 979 12.13 16.34 13.09
CA THR A 979 12.74 17.45 13.83
C THR A 979 11.89 18.72 13.77
N SER A 980 11.37 19.09 12.60
CA SER A 980 10.50 20.26 12.46
C SER A 980 9.19 20.11 13.22
N ARG A 981 8.57 18.92 13.23
CA ARG A 981 7.34 18.66 14.00
C ARG A 981 7.62 18.56 15.51
N ALA A 982 8.81 18.12 15.90
CA ALA A 982 9.26 18.19 17.29
C ALA A 982 9.42 19.64 17.79
N ALA A 983 9.87 20.56 16.94
CA ALA A 983 9.93 21.99 17.26
C ALA A 983 8.57 22.71 17.16
N GLU A 984 7.71 22.34 16.21
CA GLU A 984 6.39 22.96 16.01
C GLU A 984 5.37 22.55 17.08
N VAL A 985 5.47 21.33 17.62
CA VAL A 985 4.49 20.75 18.56
C VAL A 985 5.03 20.60 19.98
N GLY A 986 6.34 20.38 20.15
CA GLY A 986 6.96 20.24 21.47
C GLY A 986 7.35 21.59 22.06
N THR A 987 6.45 22.18 22.85
CA THR A 987 6.82 23.32 23.72
C THR A 987 7.76 22.88 24.86
N ASP A 988 8.38 23.81 25.59
CA ASP A 988 9.46 23.54 26.54
C ASP A 988 9.21 22.33 27.47
N GLY A 989 9.95 21.25 27.25
CA GLY A 989 9.87 20.00 28.01
C GLY A 989 8.81 18.98 27.54
N GLN A 990 8.00 19.28 26.51
CA GLN A 990 6.99 18.36 25.98
C GLN A 990 7.56 17.40 24.93
N THR A 991 7.37 16.10 25.16
CA THR A 991 7.80 15.02 24.25
C THR A 991 6.83 14.82 23.08
N ILE A 992 7.39 14.51 21.91
CA ILE A 992 6.70 13.98 20.72
C ILE A 992 7.12 12.51 20.50
N LEU A 993 6.20 11.66 20.02
CA LEU A 993 6.45 10.22 19.80
C LEU A 993 6.43 9.85 18.30
N ALA A 994 7.53 9.32 17.77
CA ALA A 994 7.57 8.69 16.45
C ALA A 994 7.36 7.16 16.56
N ILE A 995 6.25 6.67 15.98
CA ILE A 995 5.94 5.25 15.88
C ILE A 995 6.25 4.74 14.48
N GLY A 996 6.90 3.58 14.36
CA GLY A 996 7.25 3.02 13.05
C GLY A 996 7.70 1.55 13.06
N GLN A 997 8.21 1.11 11.93
CA GLN A 997 8.84 -0.21 11.80
C GLN A 997 10.26 -0.17 12.37
N MET A 998 10.70 -1.23 13.06
CA MET A 998 12.00 -1.27 13.74
C MET A 998 13.16 -0.84 12.82
N ARG A 999 13.29 -1.44 11.63
CA ARG A 999 14.29 -1.08 10.61
C ARG A 999 14.20 0.36 10.09
N ALA A 1000 12.99 0.92 10.02
CA ALA A 1000 12.81 2.31 9.60
C ALA A 1000 13.27 3.28 10.70
N LEU A 1001 12.97 2.97 11.97
CA LEU A 1001 13.41 3.75 13.12
C LEU A 1001 14.93 3.63 13.34
N GLU A 1002 15.50 2.43 13.22
CA GLU A 1002 16.95 2.18 13.24
C GLU A 1002 17.67 3.02 12.17
N ALA A 1003 17.16 3.01 10.92
CA ALA A 1003 17.73 3.80 9.84
C ALA A 1003 17.56 5.32 10.01
N LEU A 1004 16.48 5.78 10.64
CA LEU A 1004 16.30 7.19 10.98
C LEU A 1004 17.19 7.62 12.16
N SER A 1005 17.52 6.70 13.07
CA SER A 1005 18.30 6.96 14.31
C SER A 1005 19.82 6.77 14.16
N THR A 1006 20.34 6.60 12.93
CA THR A 1006 21.80 6.58 12.67
C THR A 1006 22.46 7.95 12.83
N GLU A 1007 21.67 9.01 12.83
CA GLU A 1007 22.03 10.39 13.16
C GLU A 1007 21.23 10.79 14.40
N ALA A 1008 21.78 11.69 15.23
CA ALA A 1008 21.11 12.11 16.46
C ALA A 1008 19.78 12.84 16.17
N LEU A 1009 18.68 12.31 16.71
CA LEU A 1009 17.38 12.98 16.74
C LEU A 1009 17.31 13.98 17.91
N THR A 1010 16.34 14.89 17.89
CA THR A 1010 16.18 15.89 18.96
C THR A 1010 15.82 15.26 20.30
N ALA A 1011 16.29 15.85 21.41
CA ALA A 1011 16.11 15.30 22.75
C ALA A 1011 14.63 15.20 23.21
N ASN A 1012 13.71 15.91 22.54
CA ASN A 1012 12.27 15.84 22.79
C ASN A 1012 11.52 14.82 21.91
N LEU A 1013 12.22 14.06 21.06
CA LEU A 1013 11.64 13.04 20.18
C LEU A 1013 11.92 11.62 20.67
N GLU A 1014 10.90 10.96 21.22
CA GLU A 1014 10.96 9.53 21.55
C GLU A 1014 10.59 8.68 20.32
N THR A 1015 11.22 7.51 20.17
CA THR A 1015 10.88 6.53 19.11
C THR A 1015 10.36 5.22 19.70
N ALA A 1016 9.35 4.61 19.07
CA ALA A 1016 8.82 3.30 19.47
C ALA A 1016 8.43 2.44 18.26
N HIS A 1017 8.93 1.20 18.20
CA HIS A 1017 8.51 0.28 17.15
C HIS A 1017 7.19 -0.41 17.50
N PHE A 1018 6.36 -0.73 16.50
CA PHE A 1018 5.03 -1.33 16.73
C PHE A 1018 5.01 -2.51 17.72
N ASN A 1019 5.96 -3.45 17.60
CA ASN A 1019 6.03 -4.64 18.46
C ASN A 1019 6.33 -4.35 19.95
N ALA A 1020 6.53 -3.09 20.34
CA ALA A 1020 6.79 -2.64 21.72
C ALA A 1020 5.68 -1.74 22.30
N LEU A 1021 4.60 -1.46 21.57
CA LEU A 1021 3.58 -0.47 21.99
C LEU A 1021 2.65 -0.98 23.12
N SER A 1022 2.42 -2.28 23.21
CA SER A 1022 1.53 -2.87 24.22
C SER A 1022 2.10 -2.68 25.63
N GLY A 1023 1.23 -2.45 26.63
CA GLY A 1023 1.61 -2.29 28.04
C GLY A 1023 2.26 -0.96 28.43
N LEU A 1024 2.38 0.01 27.51
CA LEU A 1024 3.00 1.32 27.79
C LEU A 1024 1.99 2.47 27.81
N ASP A 1025 1.83 3.07 29.00
CA ASP A 1025 0.93 4.21 29.25
C ASP A 1025 1.66 5.55 29.44
N ARG A 1026 3.01 5.56 29.44
CA ARG A 1026 3.83 6.78 29.59
C ARG A 1026 3.51 7.88 28.57
N TRP A 1027 2.96 7.50 27.42
CA TRP A 1027 2.65 8.38 26.30
C TRP A 1027 1.32 9.13 26.41
N GLY A 1028 0.54 8.93 27.49
CA GLY A 1028 -0.73 9.62 27.69
C GLY A 1028 -0.67 11.15 27.80
N ARG A 1029 0.52 11.76 27.87
CA ARG A 1029 0.75 13.22 27.98
C ARG A 1029 1.62 13.84 26.89
N ILE A 1030 2.01 13.10 25.84
CA ILE A 1030 2.77 13.67 24.70
C ILE A 1030 1.98 14.78 24.00
N ALA A 1031 2.65 15.82 23.48
CA ALA A 1031 1.97 16.89 22.75
C ALA A 1031 1.67 16.51 21.29
N GLY A 1032 2.58 15.73 20.68
CA GLY A 1032 2.46 15.26 19.31
C GLY A 1032 2.81 13.77 19.15
N MET A 1033 2.37 13.18 18.05
CA MET A 1033 2.87 11.89 17.56
C MET A 1033 2.94 11.85 16.04
N VAL A 1034 3.85 11.03 15.51
CA VAL A 1034 4.00 10.74 14.08
C VAL A 1034 3.98 9.23 13.88
N ILE A 1035 3.03 8.70 13.11
CA ILE A 1035 2.91 7.25 12.88
C ILE A 1035 3.26 6.93 11.43
N MET A 1036 4.41 6.28 11.24
CA MET A 1036 5.04 6.01 9.93
C MET A 1036 4.55 4.72 9.28
N GLY A 1037 3.22 4.63 9.08
CA GLY A 1037 2.55 3.57 8.34
C GLY A 1037 2.85 2.14 8.83
N ARG A 1038 2.48 1.13 8.04
CA ARG A 1038 2.75 -0.28 8.37
C ARG A 1038 2.88 -1.11 7.09
N THR A 1039 3.70 -2.15 7.12
CA THR A 1039 3.86 -3.06 5.98
C THR A 1039 2.64 -3.96 5.86
N LEU A 1040 1.93 -3.85 4.74
CA LEU A 1040 0.88 -4.81 4.38
C LEU A 1040 1.49 -6.22 4.25
N PRO A 1041 0.90 -7.24 4.89
CA PRO A 1041 1.35 -8.63 4.72
C PRO A 1041 1.13 -9.09 3.27
N ALA A 1042 1.91 -10.03 2.78
CA ALA A 1042 1.67 -10.60 1.44
C ALA A 1042 0.45 -11.54 1.44
N PRO A 1043 -0.33 -11.64 0.34
CA PRO A 1043 -1.49 -12.53 0.27
C PRO A 1043 -1.19 -14.00 0.63
N ALA A 1044 0.02 -14.51 0.30
CA ALA A 1044 0.44 -15.86 0.70
C ALA A 1044 0.57 -16.05 2.22
N VAL A 1045 0.91 -14.99 2.98
CA VAL A 1045 0.93 -15.01 4.45
C VAL A 1045 -0.51 -15.03 4.98
N ILE A 1046 -1.39 -14.19 4.43
CA ILE A 1046 -2.82 -14.20 4.76
C ILE A 1046 -3.47 -15.55 4.47
N ALA A 1047 -3.13 -16.18 3.33
CA ALA A 1047 -3.61 -17.51 2.98
C ALA A 1047 -3.20 -18.56 4.02
N LYS A 1048 -1.93 -18.60 4.44
CA LYS A 1048 -1.48 -19.53 5.50
C LYS A 1048 -2.16 -19.26 6.84
N LEU A 1049 -2.43 -18.01 7.19
CA LEU A 1049 -3.17 -17.64 8.40
C LEU A 1049 -4.65 -18.04 8.32
N GLN A 1050 -5.33 -17.86 7.17
CA GLN A 1050 -6.71 -18.30 6.97
C GLN A 1050 -6.81 -19.83 6.98
N ILE A 1051 -5.84 -20.53 6.37
CA ILE A 1051 -5.75 -22.00 6.41
C ILE A 1051 -5.56 -22.50 7.85
N ALA A 1052 -4.67 -21.89 8.64
CA ALA A 1052 -4.52 -22.25 10.04
C ALA A 1052 -5.81 -21.97 10.84
N LEU A 1053 -6.44 -20.80 10.65
CA LEU A 1053 -7.63 -20.38 11.39
C LEU A 1053 -8.89 -21.19 11.03
N THR A 1054 -9.10 -21.52 9.76
CA THR A 1054 -10.38 -22.07 9.25
C THR A 1054 -10.27 -23.44 8.59
N GLY A 1055 -9.05 -23.96 8.41
CA GLY A 1055 -8.77 -25.15 7.61
C GLY A 1055 -8.91 -24.96 6.09
N ARG A 1056 -9.27 -23.76 5.62
CA ARG A 1056 -9.61 -23.44 4.22
C ARG A 1056 -8.73 -22.30 3.68
N PRO A 1057 -8.42 -22.25 2.37
CA PRO A 1057 -7.76 -21.11 1.76
C PRO A 1057 -8.73 -19.91 1.66
N PRO A 1058 -8.23 -18.69 1.40
CA PRO A 1058 -9.05 -17.60 0.92
C PRO A 1058 -9.77 -18.01 -0.37
N LYS A 1059 -11.00 -17.52 -0.57
CA LYS A 1059 -11.68 -17.59 -1.86
C LYS A 1059 -10.87 -16.81 -2.90
N GLU A 1060 -10.31 -17.53 -3.88
CA GLU A 1060 -9.66 -16.94 -5.04
C GLU A 1060 -10.72 -16.30 -5.94
N ASP A 1061 -10.58 -15.00 -6.19
CA ASP A 1061 -11.42 -14.25 -7.12
C ASP A 1061 -10.79 -14.31 -8.51
N ASN A 1062 -11.19 -15.32 -9.30
CA ASN A 1062 -10.53 -15.73 -10.54
C ASN A 1062 -10.49 -14.65 -11.64
N ASP A 1063 -11.27 -13.59 -11.53
CA ASP A 1063 -11.22 -12.45 -12.45
C ASP A 1063 -9.94 -11.60 -12.26
N ASN A 1064 -9.33 -11.65 -11.07
CA ASN A 1064 -8.25 -10.75 -10.68
C ASN A 1064 -6.85 -11.37 -10.88
N GLN A 1065 -6.24 -11.10 -12.04
CA GLN A 1065 -4.92 -11.60 -12.48
C GLN A 1065 -3.71 -11.02 -11.71
N SER A 1066 -3.87 -10.72 -10.42
CA SER A 1066 -2.88 -10.04 -9.56
C SER A 1066 -2.42 -10.96 -8.42
N TRP A 1067 -1.10 -11.05 -8.21
CA TRP A 1067 -0.52 -11.70 -7.03
C TRP A 1067 -0.60 -10.83 -5.75
N TRP A 1068 -1.14 -9.62 -5.87
CA TRP A 1068 -1.38 -8.64 -4.80
C TRP A 1068 -2.86 -8.28 -4.70
N TYR A 1069 -3.29 -7.75 -3.56
CA TYR A 1069 -4.67 -7.35 -3.30
C TYR A 1069 -5.23 -6.42 -4.40
N PRO A 1070 -6.52 -6.56 -4.79
CA PRO A 1070 -7.17 -5.55 -5.61
C PRO A 1070 -7.18 -4.18 -4.90
N LEU A 1071 -7.01 -3.13 -5.70
CA LEU A 1071 -7.24 -1.76 -5.27
C LEU A 1071 -8.73 -1.43 -5.36
N THR A 1072 -9.28 -0.93 -4.27
CA THR A 1072 -10.69 -0.52 -4.13
C THR A 1072 -10.78 0.95 -3.79
N GLU A 1073 -11.91 1.59 -4.12
CA GLU A 1073 -12.17 2.94 -3.60
C GLU A 1073 -12.38 2.86 -2.09
N ARG A 1074 -11.55 3.59 -1.34
CA ARG A 1074 -11.68 3.81 0.09
C ARG A 1074 -11.82 5.31 0.34
N VAL A 1075 -12.53 5.70 1.40
CA VAL A 1075 -12.92 7.10 1.60
C VAL A 1075 -12.58 7.54 3.02
N ILE A 1076 -11.64 8.47 3.14
CA ILE A 1076 -11.22 9.10 4.40
C ILE A 1076 -12.25 10.16 4.79
N ARG A 1077 -12.88 10.03 5.97
CA ARG A 1077 -13.73 11.07 6.57
C ARG A 1077 -12.89 12.29 6.95
N ARG A 1078 -13.35 13.48 6.57
CA ARG A 1078 -12.87 14.78 7.08
C ARG A 1078 -14.03 15.50 7.81
N PRO A 1079 -13.77 16.56 8.60
CA PRO A 1079 -14.82 17.33 9.26
C PRO A 1079 -15.84 17.94 8.28
N GLN A 1080 -17.02 18.32 8.79
CA GLN A 1080 -18.05 19.07 8.04
C GLN A 1080 -18.55 18.36 6.76
N GLY A 1081 -18.64 17.02 6.78
CA GLY A 1081 -19.11 16.22 5.64
C GLY A 1081 -18.13 16.11 4.47
N ARG A 1082 -16.91 16.65 4.60
CA ARG A 1082 -15.85 16.52 3.59
C ARG A 1082 -15.31 15.08 3.61
N SER A 1083 -14.78 14.61 2.47
CA SER A 1083 -14.07 13.35 2.42
C SER A 1083 -13.03 13.31 1.30
N ARG A 1084 -12.04 12.41 1.44
CA ARG A 1084 -11.00 12.18 0.42
C ARG A 1084 -11.02 10.73 -0.02
N MET A 1085 -11.39 10.50 -1.28
CA MET A 1085 -11.26 9.17 -1.90
C MET A 1085 -9.78 8.86 -2.20
N VAL A 1086 -9.36 7.64 -1.87
CA VAL A 1086 -8.07 7.06 -2.21
C VAL A 1086 -8.26 5.62 -2.72
N MET A 1087 -7.35 5.14 -3.56
CA MET A 1087 -7.33 3.74 -3.96
C MET A 1087 -6.53 2.94 -2.94
N GLY A 1088 -7.17 2.04 -2.19
CA GLY A 1088 -6.54 1.24 -1.15
C GLY A 1088 -6.80 -0.25 -1.29
N GLU A 1089 -5.84 -1.06 -0.85
CA GLU A 1089 -5.96 -2.53 -0.86
C GLU A 1089 -7.17 -3.06 -0.09
N HIS A 1090 -7.73 -4.15 -0.59
CA HIS A 1090 -8.82 -4.92 0.00
C HIS A 1090 -8.69 -6.38 -0.42
N HIS A 1091 -9.00 -7.34 0.45
CA HIS A 1091 -9.11 -8.74 0.05
C HIS A 1091 -10.59 -9.13 -0.15
N PRO A 1092 -10.99 -9.80 -1.26
CA PRO A 1092 -12.39 -10.10 -1.54
C PRO A 1092 -13.00 -11.18 -0.61
N ASP A 1093 -12.21 -12.15 -0.14
CA ASP A 1093 -12.64 -13.02 0.98
C ASP A 1093 -12.65 -12.22 2.31
N PRO A 1094 -13.80 -12.12 3.01
CA PRO A 1094 -13.92 -11.36 4.26
C PRO A 1094 -13.02 -11.85 5.40
N ILE A 1095 -12.67 -13.13 5.47
CA ILE A 1095 -11.82 -13.68 6.53
C ILE A 1095 -10.37 -13.26 6.29
N ALA A 1096 -9.88 -13.38 5.05
CA ALA A 1096 -8.58 -12.85 4.66
C ALA A 1096 -8.50 -11.32 4.81
N GLU A 1097 -9.57 -10.58 4.53
CA GLU A 1097 -9.64 -9.14 4.81
C GLU A 1097 -9.57 -8.86 6.31
N ALA A 1098 -10.31 -9.59 7.15
CA ALA A 1098 -10.26 -9.44 8.60
C ALA A 1098 -8.84 -9.72 9.14
N ILE A 1099 -8.16 -10.76 8.65
CA ILE A 1099 -6.76 -11.06 8.97
C ILE A 1099 -5.85 -9.90 8.51
N ARG A 1100 -5.94 -9.46 7.24
CA ARG A 1100 -5.13 -8.37 6.67
C ARG A 1100 -5.30 -7.07 7.47
N TRP A 1101 -6.54 -6.70 7.75
CA TRP A 1101 -6.93 -5.51 8.51
C TRP A 1101 -6.45 -5.59 9.96
N SER A 1102 -6.56 -6.77 10.60
CA SER A 1102 -6.06 -6.98 11.97
C SER A 1102 -4.53 -6.92 12.09
N ILE A 1103 -3.79 -7.20 11.01
CA ILE A 1103 -2.33 -7.13 10.97
C ILE A 1103 -1.82 -5.71 10.66
N CYS A 1104 -2.64 -4.86 10.06
CA CYS A 1104 -2.23 -3.55 9.54
C CYS A 1104 -3.04 -2.38 10.12
N GLU A 1105 -4.27 -2.16 9.68
CA GLU A 1105 -5.17 -1.10 10.17
C GLU A 1105 -5.41 -1.12 11.68
N ALA A 1106 -5.73 -2.28 12.24
CA ALA A 1106 -5.98 -2.45 13.68
C ALA A 1106 -4.79 -1.99 14.53
N GLU A 1107 -3.58 -2.31 14.09
CA GLU A 1107 -2.35 -1.97 14.79
C GLU A 1107 -1.98 -0.47 14.66
N LEU A 1108 -2.42 0.19 13.58
CA LEU A 1108 -2.35 1.65 13.46
C LEU A 1108 -3.37 2.33 14.40
N VAL A 1109 -4.56 1.76 14.58
CA VAL A 1109 -5.54 2.20 15.59
C VAL A 1109 -5.04 1.97 17.03
N GLN A 1110 -4.40 0.83 17.29
CA GLN A 1110 -3.75 0.55 18.59
C GLN A 1110 -2.55 1.47 18.87
N ALA A 1111 -1.85 1.95 17.83
CA ALA A 1111 -0.79 2.95 17.94
C ALA A 1111 -1.34 4.36 18.22
N LEU A 1112 -2.36 4.80 17.49
CA LEU A 1112 -3.14 6.02 17.79
C LEU A 1112 -3.62 6.05 19.25
N GLY A 1113 -4.12 4.91 19.74
CA GLY A 1113 -4.61 4.72 21.10
C GLY A 1113 -3.56 4.92 22.21
N ARG A 1114 -2.25 4.97 21.89
CA ARG A 1114 -1.17 5.25 22.86
C ARG A 1114 -1.12 6.71 23.28
N GLY A 1115 -1.54 7.64 22.42
CA GLY A 1115 -1.67 9.06 22.75
C GLY A 1115 -2.83 9.39 23.70
N ARG A 1116 -3.68 8.39 24.00
CA ARG A 1116 -4.87 8.49 24.86
C ARG A 1116 -5.85 9.60 24.42
N GLY A 1117 -6.10 9.70 23.11
CA GLY A 1117 -6.92 10.74 22.48
C GLY A 1117 -8.29 11.00 23.13
N VAL A 1118 -8.98 9.94 23.55
CA VAL A 1118 -10.28 9.98 24.27
C VAL A 1118 -10.21 10.70 25.64
N ASN A 1119 -9.01 10.89 26.21
CA ASN A 1119 -8.78 11.55 27.50
C ASN A 1119 -8.14 12.93 27.37
N ARG A 1120 -8.08 13.48 26.14
CA ARG A 1120 -7.50 14.81 25.86
C ARG A 1120 -8.50 15.92 26.18
N THR A 1121 -8.00 17.08 26.58
CA THR A 1121 -8.79 18.28 26.90
C THR A 1121 -8.28 19.48 26.10
N ALA A 1122 -8.99 20.61 26.11
CA ALA A 1122 -8.52 21.86 25.52
C ALA A 1122 -7.17 22.35 26.11
N GLU A 1123 -6.88 22.03 27.37
CA GLU A 1123 -5.61 22.31 28.05
C GLU A 1123 -4.49 21.31 27.71
N SER A 1124 -4.85 20.17 27.14
CA SER A 1124 -3.93 19.05 26.89
C SER A 1124 -4.14 18.40 25.51
N PRO A 1125 -4.21 19.17 24.41
CA PRO A 1125 -4.51 18.63 23.09
C PRO A 1125 -3.44 17.64 22.59
N LEU A 1126 -3.77 16.89 21.54
CA LEU A 1126 -2.84 15.98 20.86
C LEU A 1126 -2.82 16.27 19.35
N GLN A 1127 -1.65 16.53 18.78
CA GLN A 1127 -1.47 16.49 17.33
C GLN A 1127 -1.01 15.11 16.87
N VAL A 1128 -1.51 14.65 15.73
CA VAL A 1128 -1.19 13.36 15.13
C VAL A 1128 -0.88 13.54 13.65
N ASP A 1129 0.32 13.17 13.21
CA ASP A 1129 0.65 13.04 11.79
C ASP A 1129 0.68 11.54 11.39
N LEU A 1130 -0.29 11.10 10.58
CA LEU A 1130 -0.42 9.74 10.06
C LEU A 1130 0.21 9.64 8.67
N LEU A 1131 1.46 9.19 8.60
CA LEU A 1131 2.20 9.03 7.34
C LEU A 1131 1.83 7.69 6.70
N THR A 1132 0.64 7.61 6.11
CA THR A 1132 0.12 6.41 5.46
C THR A 1132 -1.04 6.71 4.50
N ASP A 1133 -1.10 5.95 3.41
CA ASP A 1133 -2.24 5.90 2.47
C ASP A 1133 -3.42 5.05 2.97
N ILE A 1134 -3.22 4.34 4.09
CA ILE A 1134 -4.19 3.39 4.64
C ILE A 1134 -5.36 4.15 5.29
N VAL A 1135 -6.59 3.81 4.89
CA VAL A 1135 -7.82 4.42 5.44
C VAL A 1135 -8.17 3.79 6.78
N LEU A 1136 -8.13 4.58 7.85
CA LEU A 1136 -8.44 4.16 9.22
C LEU A 1136 -9.84 4.67 9.64
N PRO A 1137 -10.52 3.99 10.59
CA PRO A 1137 -11.88 4.35 11.02
C PRO A 1137 -11.91 5.56 11.96
N ILE A 1138 -11.43 6.71 11.48
CA ILE A 1138 -11.24 7.98 12.20
C ILE A 1138 -11.64 9.18 11.32
N THR A 1139 -11.71 10.37 11.90
CA THR A 1139 -11.80 11.63 11.13
C THR A 1139 -10.39 12.24 11.00
N ALA A 1140 -10.00 12.64 9.78
CA ALA A 1140 -8.77 13.37 9.52
C ALA A 1140 -9.08 14.85 9.22
N ASP A 1141 -8.64 15.75 10.10
CA ASP A 1141 -8.84 17.20 9.93
C ASP A 1141 -8.16 17.72 8.66
N GLU A 1142 -6.96 17.22 8.38
CA GLU A 1142 -6.15 17.59 7.21
C GLU A 1142 -5.70 16.33 6.46
N VAL A 1143 -5.80 16.32 5.13
CA VAL A 1143 -5.28 15.24 4.28
C VAL A 1143 -4.41 15.87 3.19
N ILE A 1144 -3.14 15.47 3.13
CA ILE A 1144 -2.12 16.11 2.28
C ILE A 1144 -1.29 15.02 1.58
N ASP A 1145 -0.77 15.29 0.39
CA ASP A 1145 0.29 14.47 -0.21
C ASP A 1145 1.66 14.83 0.41
N TRP A 1146 2.51 13.84 0.64
CA TRP A 1146 3.90 14.04 1.06
C TRP A 1146 4.65 14.99 0.12
N ALA A 1147 4.35 14.98 -1.19
CA ALA A 1147 4.91 15.92 -2.17
C ALA A 1147 4.71 17.40 -1.81
N ASP A 1148 3.62 17.77 -1.14
CA ASP A 1148 3.33 19.13 -0.65
C ASP A 1148 3.79 19.36 0.82
N LEU A 1149 4.56 18.42 1.40
CA LEU A 1149 5.17 18.48 2.74
C LEU A 1149 6.68 18.20 2.77
N VAL A 1150 7.28 17.67 1.70
CA VAL A 1150 8.74 17.40 1.65
C VAL A 1150 9.51 18.67 1.99
N PRO A 1151 10.47 18.62 2.94
CA PRO A 1151 11.45 19.69 3.10
C PRO A 1151 12.25 19.88 1.82
N SER A 1152 12.39 21.13 1.39
CA SER A 1152 13.39 21.51 0.39
C SER A 1152 14.79 21.35 0.96
N ARG A 1153 15.83 21.39 0.11
CA ARG A 1153 17.22 21.35 0.59
C ARG A 1153 17.60 22.59 1.40
N THR A 1154 16.94 23.73 1.17
CA THR A 1154 17.07 24.91 2.02
C THR A 1154 16.49 24.66 3.41
N ASP A 1155 15.34 24.00 3.51
CA ASP A 1155 14.71 23.67 4.79
C ASP A 1155 15.55 22.62 5.57
N MET A 1156 16.14 21.65 4.86
CA MET A 1156 17.12 20.70 5.43
C MET A 1156 18.42 21.36 5.93
N MET A 1157 18.79 22.51 5.37
CA MET A 1157 19.92 23.32 5.79
C MET A 1157 19.54 24.17 7.01
N ALA A 1158 18.40 24.87 6.96
CA ALA A 1158 17.86 25.68 8.05
C ALA A 1158 17.63 24.86 9.33
N ALA A 1159 17.14 23.62 9.20
CA ALA A 1159 16.97 22.68 10.32
C ALA A 1159 18.30 22.23 10.99
N ARG A 1160 19.46 22.60 10.41
CA ARG A 1160 20.80 22.45 11.03
C ARG A 1160 21.31 23.74 11.67
N GLY A 1161 20.46 24.76 11.80
CA GLY A 1161 20.74 26.02 12.51
C GLY A 1161 21.32 27.14 11.66
N VAL A 1162 21.36 27.02 10.33
CA VAL A 1162 21.92 28.06 9.44
C VAL A 1162 21.25 28.07 8.06
N VAL A 1163 21.14 29.24 7.44
CA VAL A 1163 20.81 29.41 6.01
C VAL A 1163 21.91 30.21 5.33
N LEU A 1164 22.51 29.65 4.28
CA LEU A 1164 23.57 30.27 3.49
C LEU A 1164 23.05 30.70 2.10
N ASP A 1165 23.11 31.99 1.78
CA ASP A 1165 22.65 32.49 0.47
C ASP A 1165 23.56 32.05 -0.68
N ASN A 1166 24.86 32.02 -0.44
CA ASN A 1166 25.83 31.74 -1.49
C ASN A 1166 25.86 30.26 -1.91
N ALA A 1167 25.70 29.99 -3.20
CA ALA A 1167 25.69 28.63 -3.74
C ALA A 1167 27.04 27.88 -3.62
N ALA A 1168 28.18 28.57 -3.52
CA ALA A 1168 29.48 27.94 -3.28
C ALA A 1168 29.61 27.48 -1.83
N ASP A 1169 29.19 28.30 -0.87
CA ASP A 1169 29.27 27.97 0.56
C ASP A 1169 28.26 26.88 0.91
N ARG A 1170 27.05 26.92 0.33
CA ARG A 1170 26.09 25.80 0.38
C ARG A 1170 26.70 24.46 -0.04
N ALA A 1171 27.45 24.43 -1.13
CA ALA A 1171 28.12 23.21 -1.59
C ALA A 1171 29.35 22.81 -0.73
N LYS A 1172 29.99 23.75 -0.04
CA LYS A 1172 31.17 23.51 0.81
C LYS A 1172 30.80 23.06 2.23
N CYS A 1173 29.81 23.71 2.85
CA CYS A 1173 29.32 23.37 4.19
C CYS A 1173 28.33 22.19 4.17
N PHE A 1174 27.59 22.00 3.06
CA PHE A 1174 26.59 20.95 2.93
C PHE A 1174 26.77 20.11 1.65
N PRO A 1175 27.93 19.44 1.49
CA PRO A 1175 28.20 18.58 0.33
C PRO A 1175 27.22 17.40 0.23
N ASP A 1176 26.59 17.01 1.36
CA ASP A 1176 25.57 15.97 1.41
C ASP A 1176 24.21 16.42 0.82
N LEU A 1177 23.92 17.72 0.86
CA LEU A 1177 22.77 18.37 0.22
C LEU A 1177 23.08 18.74 -1.24
N TRP A 1178 24.23 19.37 -1.50
CA TRP A 1178 24.67 19.80 -2.83
C TRP A 1178 26.13 19.39 -3.09
N PRO A 1179 26.39 18.29 -3.83
CA PRO A 1179 27.74 17.74 -3.98
C PRO A 1179 28.70 18.58 -4.83
N ASN A 1180 28.23 19.70 -5.40
CA ASN A 1180 29.05 20.69 -6.10
C ASN A 1180 28.27 22.01 -6.28
N TYR A 1181 29.01 23.06 -6.65
CA TYR A 1181 28.49 24.41 -6.92
C TYR A 1181 27.37 24.42 -7.98
N GLU A 1182 27.46 23.62 -9.04
CA GLU A 1182 26.40 23.58 -10.05
C GLU A 1182 25.09 23.02 -9.49
N ALA A 1183 25.15 22.02 -8.61
CA ALA A 1183 23.97 21.48 -7.95
C ALA A 1183 23.30 22.55 -7.08
N ALA A 1184 24.06 23.29 -6.26
CA ALA A 1184 23.53 24.40 -5.45
C ALA A 1184 22.97 25.54 -6.31
N ARG A 1185 23.68 25.93 -7.38
CA ARG A 1185 23.25 27.00 -8.30
C ARG A 1185 21.95 26.63 -9.03
N LYS A 1186 21.85 25.42 -9.57
CA LYS A 1186 20.65 24.92 -10.28
C LYS A 1186 19.46 24.73 -9.35
N ASP A 1187 19.69 24.47 -8.07
CA ASP A 1187 18.63 24.34 -7.05
C ASP A 1187 18.08 25.71 -6.67
N GLY A 1188 18.95 26.71 -6.48
CA GLY A 1188 18.56 28.11 -6.26
C GLY A 1188 17.86 28.80 -7.44
N GLN A 1189 17.79 28.16 -8.61
CA GLN A 1189 17.00 28.61 -9.77
C GLN A 1189 15.60 27.99 -9.83
N ARG A 1190 15.18 27.23 -8.81
CA ARG A 1190 13.84 26.61 -8.74
C ARG A 1190 12.89 27.47 -7.90
N THR A 1191 11.81 27.94 -8.51
CA THR A 1191 10.77 28.78 -7.91
C THR A 1191 9.81 27.98 -7.01
N GLY A 1192 10.36 27.29 -6.01
CA GLY A 1192 9.60 26.35 -5.16
C GLY A 1192 10.15 26.20 -3.75
N THR A 1193 10.05 27.25 -2.93
CA THR A 1193 10.03 27.10 -1.47
C THR A 1193 8.72 26.40 -1.06
N ASN A 1194 8.81 25.31 -0.30
CA ASN A 1194 7.61 24.66 0.20
C ASN A 1194 7.04 25.50 1.36
N CYS A 1195 5.90 26.14 1.14
CA CYS A 1195 5.29 27.12 2.05
C CYS A 1195 5.07 26.66 3.50
N TYR A 1196 5.11 25.35 3.79
CA TYR A 1196 5.06 24.81 5.15
C TYR A 1196 6.21 25.33 6.03
N TYR A 1197 7.42 25.46 5.48
CA TYR A 1197 8.63 25.81 6.24
C TYR A 1197 8.98 27.30 6.19
N ARG A 1198 8.02 28.21 5.91
CA ARG A 1198 8.30 29.66 5.74
C ARG A 1198 8.96 30.32 6.96
N ILE A 1199 8.75 29.77 8.16
CA ILE A 1199 9.44 30.15 9.41
C ILE A 1199 10.97 29.99 9.28
N PHE A 1200 11.42 28.93 8.61
CA PHE A 1200 12.85 28.63 8.37
C PHE A 1200 13.49 29.46 7.24
N TYR A 1201 12.73 30.32 6.56
CA TYR A 1201 13.18 31.08 5.38
C TYR A 1201 13.24 32.59 5.62
N ASN A 1202 12.44 33.10 6.56
CA ASN A 1202 12.47 34.49 7.01
C ASN A 1202 13.33 34.63 8.28
N SER A 1203 13.40 35.84 8.86
CA SER A 1203 14.13 36.21 10.09
C SER A 1203 13.67 35.51 11.39
N GLU A 1204 12.92 34.41 11.28
CA GLU A 1204 12.17 33.76 12.37
C GLU A 1204 12.54 32.28 12.53
N MET A 1205 13.72 31.82 12.05
CA MET A 1205 14.16 30.41 12.19
C MET A 1205 14.13 29.91 13.65
N SER A 1206 14.24 30.85 14.60
CA SER A 1206 14.09 30.71 16.04
C SER A 1206 13.89 32.11 16.66
N ARG A 1207 13.57 32.17 17.97
CA ARG A 1207 13.63 33.43 18.75
C ARG A 1207 15.06 33.98 18.97
N SER A 1208 16.06 33.18 18.59
CA SER A 1208 17.50 33.39 18.76
C SER A 1208 18.21 33.56 17.42
N SER A 1209 17.46 33.93 16.38
CA SER A 1209 17.96 34.06 15.01
C SER A 1209 18.67 35.38 14.79
N VAL A 1210 19.85 35.32 14.18
CA VAL A 1210 20.67 36.50 13.85
C VAL A 1210 21.17 36.44 12.41
N ALA A 1211 21.12 37.59 11.73
CA ALA A 1211 21.76 37.74 10.44
C ALA A 1211 23.27 37.96 10.61
N VAL A 1212 24.06 37.33 9.75
CA VAL A 1212 25.53 37.39 9.78
C VAL A 1212 26.04 37.74 8.39
N THR A 1213 26.89 38.76 8.29
CA THR A 1213 27.61 39.08 7.05
C THR A 1213 29.07 38.68 7.18
N TYR A 1214 29.66 38.13 6.12
CA TYR A 1214 31.01 37.57 6.17
C TYR A 1214 31.70 37.61 4.81
N ARG A 1215 33.04 37.53 4.84
CA ARG A 1215 33.90 37.44 3.65
C ARG A 1215 35.01 36.41 3.90
N PRO A 1216 35.01 35.27 3.20
CA PRO A 1216 36.15 34.35 3.20
C PRO A 1216 37.43 35.04 2.71
N GLU A 1217 38.59 34.64 3.21
CA GLU A 1217 39.88 35.18 2.77
C GLU A 1217 40.19 34.81 1.30
N GLY A 1218 40.79 35.76 0.57
CA GLY A 1218 41.27 35.55 -0.81
C GLY A 1218 40.95 36.69 -1.78
N SER A 1219 41.76 36.83 -2.83
CA SER A 1219 41.59 37.87 -3.85
C SER A 1219 40.30 37.68 -4.66
N GLY A 1220 39.44 38.71 -4.70
CA GLY A 1220 38.18 38.70 -5.44
C GLY A 1220 36.96 38.19 -4.64
N GLN A 1221 37.12 37.85 -3.36
CA GLN A 1221 35.99 37.50 -2.50
C GLN A 1221 35.12 38.73 -2.18
N LYS A 1222 33.80 38.57 -2.31
CA LYS A 1222 32.80 39.58 -1.94
C LYS A 1222 32.20 39.26 -0.56
N MET A 1223 31.61 40.28 0.08
CA MET A 1223 30.72 40.09 1.24
C MET A 1223 29.55 39.17 0.87
N ARG A 1224 29.08 38.42 1.85
CA ARG A 1224 28.02 37.40 1.75
C ARG A 1224 27.16 37.47 3.01
N SER A 1225 25.92 36.99 2.90
CA SER A 1225 24.93 36.93 3.97
C SER A 1225 24.61 35.48 4.36
N ALA A 1226 24.19 35.32 5.61
CA ALA A 1226 23.62 34.10 6.18
C ALA A 1226 22.69 34.45 7.35
N MET A 1227 21.79 33.52 7.70
CA MET A 1227 20.99 33.55 8.93
C MET A 1227 21.45 32.40 9.83
N PHE A 1228 21.57 32.61 11.13
CA PHE A 1228 21.99 31.60 12.12
C PHE A 1228 21.01 31.54 13.29
N ASN A 1229 20.75 30.33 13.79
CA ASN A 1229 20.03 30.08 15.04
C ASN A 1229 21.05 29.81 16.16
N LEU A 1230 21.16 30.73 17.12
CA LEU A 1230 22.16 30.66 18.18
C LEU A 1230 21.94 29.53 19.21
N ASP A 1231 20.73 28.96 19.31
CA ASP A 1231 20.46 27.80 20.17
C ASP A 1231 21.10 26.51 19.62
N LEU A 1232 21.39 26.48 18.31
CA LEU A 1232 22.04 25.36 17.61
C LEU A 1232 23.50 25.66 17.24
N ILE A 1233 23.83 26.91 16.94
CA ILE A 1233 25.18 27.35 16.57
C ILE A 1233 25.51 28.63 17.38
N PRO A 1234 26.01 28.50 18.63
CA PRO A 1234 26.25 29.67 19.51
C PRO A 1234 27.37 30.60 19.03
N ASP A 1235 28.27 30.14 18.17
CA ASP A 1235 29.32 30.95 17.53
C ASP A 1235 29.29 30.76 16.01
N PRO A 1236 28.55 31.63 15.28
CA PRO A 1236 28.50 31.62 13.82
C PRO A 1236 29.87 31.87 13.16
N ALA A 1237 30.75 32.65 13.78
CA ALA A 1237 32.04 33.02 13.20
C ALA A 1237 33.03 31.84 13.23
N ALA A 1238 33.13 31.14 14.36
CA ALA A 1238 33.90 29.89 14.45
C ALA A 1238 33.32 28.78 13.55
N TRP A 1239 31.99 28.69 13.45
CA TRP A 1239 31.34 27.72 12.56
C TRP A 1239 31.67 28.00 11.09
N LEU A 1240 31.52 29.25 10.63
CA LEU A 1240 31.88 29.66 9.27
C LEU A 1240 33.37 29.44 8.99
N ALA A 1241 34.26 29.80 9.92
CA ALA A 1241 35.69 29.62 9.77
C ALA A 1241 36.09 28.13 9.66
N GLY A 1242 35.45 27.25 10.44
CA GLY A 1242 35.69 25.81 10.43
C GLY A 1242 35.37 25.13 9.09
N TRP A 1243 34.35 25.61 8.37
CA TRP A 1243 33.98 25.08 7.04
C TRP A 1243 34.64 25.84 5.88
N LEU A 1244 34.67 27.16 5.93
CA LEU A 1244 35.10 28.00 4.81
C LEU A 1244 36.60 28.25 4.79
N GLY A 1245 37.30 28.11 5.92
CA GLY A 1245 38.67 28.59 6.13
C GLY A 1245 38.68 29.99 6.75
N PRO A 1246 39.84 30.64 6.86
CA PRO A 1246 39.94 31.98 7.46
C PRO A 1246 38.96 32.99 6.84
N LEU A 1247 38.36 33.80 7.69
CA LEU A 1247 37.46 34.89 7.31
C LEU A 1247 38.23 36.20 7.38
N ALA A 1248 38.19 36.97 6.30
CA ALA A 1248 38.72 38.33 6.23
C ALA A 1248 37.69 39.40 6.66
N ASP A 1249 36.46 38.99 6.98
CA ASP A 1249 35.41 39.79 7.62
C ASP A 1249 34.31 38.88 8.18
N CYS A 1250 33.72 39.22 9.32
CA CYS A 1250 32.57 38.52 9.91
C CYS A 1250 31.88 39.39 10.97
N GLU A 1251 30.68 39.89 10.69
CA GLU A 1251 29.89 40.75 11.58
C GLU A 1251 28.47 40.20 11.76
N VAL A 1252 27.99 40.14 13.01
CA VAL A 1252 26.60 39.82 13.35
C VAL A 1252 25.79 41.11 13.30
N VAL A 1253 24.76 41.14 12.45
CA VAL A 1253 23.92 42.32 12.21
C VAL A 1253 22.87 42.42 13.32
N THR A 1254 22.77 43.60 13.96
CA THR A 1254 21.79 43.86 15.00
C THR A 1254 20.46 44.37 14.44
N ASP A 1255 19.36 44.12 15.15
CA ASP A 1255 17.97 44.29 14.69
C ASP A 1255 17.63 45.65 14.05
N ALA A 1256 18.36 46.72 14.37
CA ALA A 1256 18.16 48.05 13.80
C ALA A 1256 18.41 48.12 12.28
N ASP A 1257 19.35 47.33 11.76
CA ASP A 1257 19.76 47.37 10.35
C ASP A 1257 18.98 46.39 9.46
N LEU A 1258 18.23 45.45 10.06
CA LEU A 1258 17.38 44.48 9.36
C LEU A 1258 16.03 45.04 8.89
N ALA A 1259 15.72 46.30 9.23
CA ALA A 1259 14.46 46.98 8.94
C ALA A 1259 14.53 47.99 7.77
N ALA A 1260 15.66 48.04 7.05
CA ALA A 1260 15.96 49.00 5.98
C ALA A 1260 16.19 48.34 4.61
#